data_AF-A0A2N1XT51-F1
#
_entry.id   AF-A0A2N1XT51-F1
#
_cell.length_a   1.000
_cell.length_b   1.000
_cell.length_c   1.000
_cell.angle_alpha   90.00
_cell.angle_beta   90.00
_cell.angle_gamma   90.00
#
_symmetry.space_group_name_H-M   'P 1'
#
loop_
_entity.id
_entity.type
_entity.pdbx_description
1 polymer ?
#
loop_
_entity_poly.entity_id
_entity_poly.type
_entity_poly.pdbx_seq_one_letter_code
_entity_poly.pdbx_strand_id
1 'polypeptide(L)'
;MKYDFAINTEETNSSHAQLLARIAPGSRVLELGCATGYLSEILTRQKNCRVVGVEIDPEAAERARAFCEQVLVADLDNEDLSAALADRKFDVLLCADVLEHLKHPAQVLVKLKPYLAPNGRLLASVPNVAHASIRLELLQGHFDYETLGLLDETHLHFYTRDSLINMLMDAGFACYDIDYTIHDMADEAIAEHLATMGLEASAQVLERFHKDDALAYQFVVEALPAHADVLKHRVPTLTPKPMASSLATYGQKQEKIVNLERQLMLAQDHTGHLETHISQLKKHTGQLQDKIDELTVHNNNRQQHIDELAAKYNALIADSDAMDERLMKTVEMEENHARLQHQYQHLRIQKDQLQAVLDRIHGKFLFRAMRWLKRRFTRPGRRKPDEFEEFNNYAEWVKRYDTLSEKIVDSIKADIAGQTQWPKIAVLMPVYNTPKVLLEAAIDSVLAQVYPYWELCIADDCSDAPHIKAVLQRYGQRDARIKTVFRDCNGHISAASNSALNLVEADYVALLDHDDVLASDALYRIAQVIRQKPEVCLIYSDEDKLDNNGERYAPYFKPDWNPDLLLSHNFVCHLGVYKTGLVRNLGGFRSDYDGAQDYDLALRYVEQIDAGQIVHIPHILYHWRAAAGSTANGIHEKPYAQNAMQAVMQAALSRRGACAEVLAHECLPGALRVRYALPDKPPLVSIVMPTRNGFTLLKRCVESILEKTDYPQYEIIIIDNGSDDIVTLRYLQRLQGHEKITVIRDDSPFNYAALNNRAVSTARGELLALLNNDLEVINPDWLTEMAALALRPDVGAVGAKLWYPNDTLQHGGVIVGLGGVAGHSHKHFPKGNPGFCGRLLLTQNLSAVTAACMVLRKSVYTEVGGFDETHLSVAFNDVDLCLRIREQGYWNVWTPYAQMYHYESATRGYEDTPEKQARFAREIDYMKTRWGESLLHDPAYNPNLTLDREDFSLAWPPRTKRQNLN
;
A
#
# COMPACT_ATOMS: atom_id res chain seq x y z
N MET A 1 -35.38 16.91 -38.93
CA MET A 1 -34.60 16.13 -39.91
C MET A 1 -33.93 14.98 -39.20
N LYS A 2 -33.31 14.02 -39.92
CA LYS A 2 -32.63 12.87 -39.30
C LYS A 2 -31.47 13.30 -38.38
N TYR A 3 -30.79 14.40 -38.72
CA TYR A 3 -29.60 14.90 -38.02
C TYR A 3 -29.79 16.37 -37.58
N ASP A 4 -30.58 16.59 -36.52
CA ASP A 4 -30.84 17.93 -35.96
C ASP A 4 -30.63 17.87 -34.43
N PHE A 5 -29.44 18.28 -33.96
CA PHE A 5 -28.97 18.02 -32.61
C PHE A 5 -28.63 19.30 -31.84
N ALA A 6 -28.97 19.34 -30.56
CA ALA A 6 -28.53 20.39 -29.64
C ALA A 6 -27.18 20.00 -29.03
N ILE A 7 -26.08 20.62 -29.48
CA ILE A 7 -24.74 20.36 -28.92
C ILE A 7 -24.58 21.05 -27.56
N ASN A 8 -24.27 20.28 -26.52
CA ASN A 8 -23.69 20.81 -25.30
C ASN A 8 -22.17 20.93 -25.44
N THR A 9 -21.65 22.16 -25.54
CA THR A 9 -20.20 22.42 -25.69
C THR A 9 -19.38 22.15 -24.42
N GLU A 10 -20.04 21.94 -23.27
CA GLU A 10 -19.39 21.56 -22.01
C GLU A 10 -19.29 20.03 -21.83
N GLU A 11 -19.93 19.23 -22.71
CA GLU A 11 -19.91 17.78 -22.61
C GLU A 11 -18.60 17.18 -23.16
N THR A 12 -17.74 16.71 -22.25
CA THR A 12 -16.45 16.09 -22.63
C THR A 12 -16.59 14.80 -23.46
N ASN A 13 -17.67 14.04 -23.27
CA ASN A 13 -17.94 12.77 -23.97
C ASN A 13 -18.74 12.92 -25.28
N SER A 14 -18.67 14.10 -25.92
CA SER A 14 -19.31 14.36 -27.21
C SER A 14 -18.25 14.53 -28.30
N SER A 15 -18.37 13.76 -29.39
CA SER A 15 -17.50 13.83 -30.57
C SER A 15 -17.51 15.23 -31.19
N HIS A 16 -18.71 15.83 -31.26
CA HIS A 16 -18.95 17.17 -31.76
C HIS A 16 -18.31 18.25 -30.88
N ALA A 17 -18.43 18.14 -29.55
CA ALA A 17 -17.75 19.05 -28.63
C ALA A 17 -16.22 18.91 -28.71
N GLN A 18 -15.71 17.69 -28.82
CA GLN A 18 -14.28 17.40 -29.00
C GLN A 18 -13.71 17.93 -30.32
N LEU A 19 -14.47 17.87 -31.42
CA LEU A 19 -14.11 18.48 -32.71
C LEU A 19 -14.09 20.00 -32.59
N LEU A 20 -15.16 20.60 -32.05
CA LEU A 20 -15.25 22.04 -31.80
C LEU A 20 -14.07 22.53 -30.95
N ALA A 21 -13.69 21.82 -29.88
CA ALA A 21 -12.59 22.19 -29.00
C ALA A 21 -11.25 22.34 -29.75
N ARG A 22 -10.97 21.45 -30.71
CA ARG A 22 -9.74 21.47 -31.53
C ARG A 22 -9.68 22.63 -32.53
N ILE A 23 -10.81 23.24 -32.89
CA ILE A 23 -10.89 24.37 -33.83
C ILE A 23 -10.58 25.70 -33.12
N ALA A 24 -9.58 26.44 -33.62
CA ALA A 24 -9.18 27.74 -33.07
C ALA A 24 -10.19 28.84 -33.47
N PRO A 25 -10.49 29.82 -32.59
CA PRO A 25 -11.32 30.97 -32.96
C PRO A 25 -10.79 31.74 -34.18
N GLY A 26 -11.68 32.23 -35.03
CA GLY A 26 -11.31 32.93 -36.27
C GLY A 26 -10.84 32.05 -37.43
N SER A 27 -10.84 30.72 -37.28
CA SER A 27 -10.42 29.79 -38.34
C SER A 27 -11.36 29.82 -39.55
N ARG A 28 -10.82 29.57 -40.75
CA ARG A 28 -11.63 29.25 -41.93
C ARG A 28 -11.86 27.74 -41.98
N VAL A 29 -13.13 27.33 -41.94
CA VAL A 29 -13.53 25.93 -41.86
C VAL A 29 -14.30 25.56 -43.13
N LEU A 30 -13.92 24.46 -43.77
CA LEU A 30 -14.76 23.78 -44.75
C LEU A 30 -15.41 22.59 -44.04
N GLU A 31 -16.71 22.68 -43.81
CA GLU A 31 -17.52 21.69 -43.11
C GLU A 31 -18.23 20.82 -44.13
N LEU A 32 -17.91 19.54 -44.15
CA LEU A 32 -18.55 18.54 -45.01
C LEU A 32 -19.71 17.90 -44.24
N GLY A 33 -20.89 17.81 -44.87
CA GLY A 33 -22.11 17.32 -44.23
C GLY A 33 -22.60 18.25 -43.11
N CYS A 34 -22.70 19.56 -43.37
CA CYS A 34 -23.07 20.53 -42.33
C CYS A 34 -24.53 20.42 -41.84
N ALA A 35 -25.37 19.59 -42.47
CA ALA A 35 -26.77 19.37 -42.15
C ALA A 35 -27.53 20.69 -41.96
N THR A 36 -28.21 20.88 -40.82
CA THR A 36 -28.95 22.12 -40.49
C THR A 36 -28.06 23.30 -40.11
N GLY A 37 -26.73 23.10 -40.06
CA GLY A 37 -25.72 24.08 -39.66
C GLY A 37 -25.52 24.20 -38.16
N TYR A 38 -25.85 23.17 -37.38
CA TYR A 38 -25.81 23.21 -35.91
C TYR A 38 -24.38 23.31 -35.33
N LEU A 39 -23.39 22.66 -35.95
CA LEU A 39 -21.97 22.89 -35.68
C LEU A 39 -21.51 24.27 -36.20
N SER A 40 -21.92 24.63 -37.42
CA SER A 40 -21.61 25.90 -38.06
C SER A 40 -22.10 27.11 -37.24
N GLU A 41 -23.26 27.00 -36.57
CA GLU A 41 -23.80 28.03 -35.69
C GLU A 41 -22.83 28.34 -34.55
N ILE A 42 -22.30 27.31 -33.88
CA ILE A 42 -21.35 27.46 -32.77
C ILE A 42 -20.02 28.04 -33.27
N LEU A 43 -19.52 27.51 -34.39
CA LEU A 43 -18.29 27.99 -35.02
C LEU A 43 -18.38 29.49 -35.37
N THR A 44 -19.47 29.92 -35.99
CA THR A 44 -19.68 31.31 -36.39
C THR A 44 -20.03 32.22 -35.21
N ARG A 45 -21.00 31.85 -34.35
CA ARG A 45 -21.50 32.73 -33.27
C ARG A 45 -20.60 32.78 -32.04
N GLN A 46 -19.97 31.66 -31.66
CA GLN A 46 -19.15 31.60 -30.44
C GLN A 46 -17.65 31.70 -30.73
N LYS A 47 -17.17 31.09 -31.83
CA LYS A 47 -15.75 31.09 -32.21
C LYS A 47 -15.37 32.11 -33.28
N ASN A 48 -16.33 32.87 -33.83
CA ASN A 48 -16.09 33.86 -34.89
C ASN A 48 -15.34 33.27 -36.10
N CYS A 49 -15.54 31.98 -36.37
CA CYS A 49 -14.98 31.28 -37.52
C CYS A 49 -15.72 31.65 -38.80
N ARG A 50 -15.08 31.40 -39.94
CA ARG A 50 -15.67 31.57 -41.27
C ARG A 50 -15.94 30.19 -41.86
N VAL A 51 -17.20 29.78 -41.87
CA VAL A 51 -17.60 28.44 -42.28
C VAL A 51 -18.11 28.45 -43.72
N VAL A 52 -17.59 27.56 -44.56
CA VAL A 52 -18.23 27.15 -45.81
C VAL A 52 -18.75 25.73 -45.58
N GLY A 53 -20.06 25.53 -45.76
CA GLY A 53 -20.69 24.22 -45.63
C GLY A 53 -20.84 23.53 -46.98
N VAL A 54 -20.77 22.20 -46.99
CA VAL A 54 -21.23 21.34 -48.08
C VAL A 54 -22.29 20.40 -47.52
N GLU A 55 -23.44 20.31 -48.18
CA GLU A 55 -24.55 19.47 -47.75
C GLU A 55 -25.27 18.89 -48.98
N ILE A 56 -25.77 17.67 -48.90
CA ILE A 56 -26.45 17.01 -50.01
C ILE A 56 -27.97 17.29 -50.01
N ASP A 57 -28.59 17.46 -48.84
CA ASP A 57 -30.00 17.83 -48.72
C ASP A 57 -30.23 19.35 -48.92
N PRO A 58 -30.96 19.78 -49.96
CA PRO A 58 -31.26 21.19 -50.18
C PRO A 58 -32.03 21.85 -49.02
N GLU A 59 -32.89 21.12 -48.29
CA GLU A 59 -33.67 21.69 -47.19
C GLU A 59 -32.83 21.92 -45.93
N ALA A 60 -31.88 21.01 -45.64
CA ALA A 60 -30.91 21.17 -44.56
C ALA A 60 -29.95 22.32 -44.88
N ALA A 61 -29.40 22.31 -46.09
CA ALA A 61 -28.48 23.32 -46.60
C ALA A 61 -29.05 24.75 -46.51
N GLU A 62 -30.35 24.94 -46.81
CA GLU A 62 -31.00 26.24 -46.71
C GLU A 62 -31.06 26.77 -45.28
N ARG A 63 -31.18 25.90 -44.26
CA ARG A 63 -31.09 26.31 -42.85
C ARG A 63 -29.66 26.63 -42.44
N ALA A 64 -28.68 25.86 -42.91
CA ALA A 64 -27.26 26.12 -42.65
C ALA A 64 -26.79 27.48 -43.21
N ARG A 65 -27.47 28.05 -44.23
CA ARG A 65 -27.16 29.40 -44.75
C ARG A 65 -27.24 30.52 -43.71
N ALA A 66 -27.99 30.33 -42.62
CA ALA A 66 -28.04 31.30 -41.52
C ALA A 66 -26.72 31.39 -40.73
N PHE A 67 -25.82 30.42 -40.90
CA PHE A 67 -24.62 30.24 -40.07
C PHE A 67 -23.31 30.14 -40.87
N CYS A 68 -23.37 29.84 -42.17
CA CYS A 68 -22.20 29.74 -43.06
C CYS A 68 -22.06 30.97 -43.98
N GLU A 69 -20.82 31.35 -44.34
CA GLU A 69 -20.55 32.35 -45.39
C GLU A 69 -21.10 31.89 -46.75
N GLN A 70 -21.13 30.58 -46.98
CA GLN A 70 -21.63 29.92 -48.17
C GLN A 70 -22.00 28.47 -47.83
N VAL A 71 -23.11 27.97 -48.37
CA VAL A 71 -23.44 26.53 -48.34
C VAL A 71 -23.57 26.04 -49.77
N LEU A 72 -22.81 24.99 -50.10
CA LEU A 72 -22.82 24.29 -51.37
C LEU A 72 -23.78 23.10 -51.25
N VAL A 73 -24.79 23.04 -52.13
CA VAL A 73 -25.64 21.87 -52.28
C VAL A 73 -24.98 20.96 -53.31
N ALA A 74 -24.38 19.85 -52.87
CA ALA A 74 -23.57 18.99 -53.75
C ALA A 74 -23.38 17.57 -53.20
N ASP A 75 -23.35 16.57 -54.10
CA ASP A 75 -22.91 15.20 -53.80
C ASP A 75 -21.37 15.12 -53.79
N LEU A 76 -20.78 14.88 -52.62
CA LEU A 76 -19.32 14.83 -52.40
C LEU A 76 -18.60 13.72 -53.19
N ASP A 77 -19.26 12.60 -53.51
CA ASP A 77 -18.65 11.54 -54.32
C ASP A 77 -18.58 11.95 -55.80
N ASN A 78 -19.68 12.52 -56.31
CA ASN A 78 -19.93 12.65 -57.75
C ASN A 78 -19.65 14.05 -58.33
N GLU A 79 -19.74 15.12 -57.54
CA GLU A 79 -19.56 16.49 -58.03
C GLU A 79 -18.13 17.02 -57.84
N ASP A 80 -17.76 18.02 -58.66
CA ASP A 80 -16.50 18.74 -58.52
C ASP A 80 -16.72 20.13 -57.92
N LEU A 81 -16.27 20.30 -56.68
CA LEU A 81 -16.38 21.56 -55.94
C LEU A 81 -15.36 22.62 -56.40
N SER A 82 -14.45 22.31 -57.33
CA SER A 82 -13.35 23.20 -57.74
C SER A 82 -13.82 24.58 -58.21
N ALA A 83 -14.88 24.64 -59.02
CA ALA A 83 -15.45 25.90 -59.51
C ALA A 83 -16.11 26.73 -58.39
N ALA A 84 -16.63 26.09 -57.34
CA ALA A 84 -17.32 26.73 -56.23
C ALA A 84 -16.38 27.19 -55.11
N LEU A 85 -15.31 26.43 -54.86
CA LEU A 85 -14.28 26.74 -53.86
C LEU A 85 -13.19 27.68 -54.40
N ALA A 86 -12.89 27.65 -55.70
CA ALA A 86 -11.88 28.47 -56.37
C ALA A 86 -10.54 28.48 -55.61
N ASP A 87 -9.85 29.62 -55.50
CA ASP A 87 -8.56 29.73 -54.81
C ASP A 87 -8.66 29.78 -53.26
N ARG A 88 -9.83 29.49 -52.66
CA ARG A 88 -9.98 29.52 -51.20
C ARG A 88 -9.04 28.53 -50.52
N LYS A 89 -8.55 28.92 -49.33
CA LYS A 89 -7.79 28.05 -48.42
C LYS A 89 -8.46 28.00 -47.06
N PHE A 90 -8.56 26.81 -46.50
CA PHE A 90 -9.16 26.52 -45.20
C PHE A 90 -8.10 26.07 -44.22
N ASP A 91 -8.27 26.50 -42.97
CA ASP A 91 -7.37 26.14 -41.86
C ASP A 91 -7.79 24.79 -41.25
N VAL A 92 -9.06 24.40 -41.44
CA VAL A 92 -9.64 23.12 -41.04
C VAL A 92 -10.55 22.57 -42.14
N LEU A 93 -10.35 21.29 -42.52
CA LEU A 93 -11.41 20.44 -43.08
C LEU A 93 -12.11 19.73 -41.92
N LEU A 94 -13.43 19.84 -41.83
CA LEU A 94 -14.24 19.24 -40.76
C LEU A 94 -15.21 18.20 -41.35
N CYS A 95 -15.13 16.97 -40.86
CA CYS A 95 -16.00 15.85 -41.25
C CYS A 95 -16.63 15.23 -39.99
N ALA A 96 -17.75 15.77 -39.51
CA ALA A 96 -18.43 15.23 -38.33
C ALA A 96 -19.44 14.16 -38.77
N ASP A 97 -19.10 12.88 -38.58
CA ASP A 97 -19.95 11.72 -38.89
C ASP A 97 -20.42 11.70 -40.37
N VAL A 98 -19.46 11.68 -41.30
CA VAL A 98 -19.66 11.81 -42.76
C VAL A 98 -18.86 10.81 -43.59
N LEU A 99 -17.67 10.39 -43.14
CA LEU A 99 -16.73 9.59 -43.95
C LEU A 99 -17.25 8.16 -44.20
N GLU A 100 -18.06 7.66 -43.28
CA GLU A 100 -18.79 6.40 -43.29
C GLU A 100 -19.97 6.38 -44.27
N HIS A 101 -20.54 7.54 -44.63
CA HIS A 101 -21.66 7.67 -45.57
C HIS A 101 -21.21 7.82 -47.03
N LEU A 102 -19.93 8.14 -47.28
CA LEU A 102 -19.39 8.33 -48.63
C LEU A 102 -19.07 6.99 -49.32
N LYS A 103 -19.24 6.90 -50.64
CA LYS A 103 -18.82 5.72 -51.42
C LYS A 103 -17.31 5.64 -51.51
N HIS A 104 -16.63 6.77 -51.68
CA HIS A 104 -15.18 6.86 -51.90
C HIS A 104 -14.50 7.91 -51.00
N PRO A 105 -14.57 7.79 -49.66
CA PRO A 105 -14.12 8.81 -48.71
C PRO A 105 -12.67 9.25 -48.91
N ALA A 106 -11.75 8.30 -49.15
CA ALA A 106 -10.35 8.63 -49.42
C ALA A 106 -10.16 9.48 -50.69
N GLN A 107 -10.95 9.24 -51.75
CA GLN A 107 -10.89 10.03 -52.98
C GLN A 107 -11.45 11.45 -52.78
N VAL A 108 -12.53 11.58 -51.99
CA VAL A 108 -13.09 12.89 -51.61
C VAL A 108 -12.04 13.70 -50.83
N LEU A 109 -11.38 13.09 -49.84
CA LEU A 109 -10.30 13.73 -49.09
C LEU A 109 -9.10 14.11 -49.98
N VAL A 110 -8.72 13.29 -50.98
CA VAL A 110 -7.68 13.65 -51.97
C VAL A 110 -8.10 14.85 -52.83
N LYS A 111 -9.35 14.91 -53.31
CA LYS A 111 -9.89 16.06 -54.06
C LYS A 111 -9.87 17.34 -53.22
N LEU A 112 -10.08 17.24 -51.90
CA LEU A 112 -10.20 18.38 -50.99
C LEU A 112 -8.86 18.84 -50.37
N LYS A 113 -7.86 17.97 -50.27
CA LYS A 113 -6.52 18.28 -49.75
C LYS A 113 -5.87 19.54 -50.35
N PRO A 114 -6.00 19.88 -51.66
CA PRO A 114 -5.47 21.12 -52.23
C PRO A 114 -6.05 22.41 -51.66
N TYR A 115 -7.23 22.38 -51.02
CA TYR A 115 -7.87 23.56 -50.39
C TYR A 115 -7.45 23.77 -48.94
N LEU A 116 -6.63 22.90 -48.35
CA LEU A 116 -6.01 23.17 -47.05
C LEU A 116 -4.91 24.24 -47.17
N ALA A 117 -4.82 25.08 -46.15
CA ALA A 117 -3.67 25.95 -45.93
C ALA A 117 -2.41 25.13 -45.60
N PRO A 118 -1.19 25.69 -45.70
CA PRO A 118 0.06 24.96 -45.45
C PRO A 118 0.18 24.31 -44.05
N ASN A 119 -0.47 24.90 -43.05
CA ASN A 119 -0.59 24.36 -41.68
C ASN A 119 -2.02 23.87 -41.37
N GLY A 120 -2.82 23.65 -42.41
CA GLY A 120 -4.21 23.22 -42.28
C GLY A 120 -4.32 21.73 -41.96
N ARG A 121 -5.41 21.36 -41.29
CA ARG A 121 -5.64 20.02 -40.74
C ARG A 121 -7.02 19.48 -41.08
N LEU A 122 -7.12 18.16 -41.11
CA LEU A 122 -8.39 17.42 -41.15
C LEU A 122 -8.77 17.07 -39.72
N LEU A 123 -10.01 17.39 -39.34
CA LEU A 123 -10.66 16.96 -38.11
C LEU A 123 -11.88 16.10 -38.51
N ALA A 124 -12.01 14.90 -37.96
CA ALA A 124 -13.16 14.04 -38.24
C ALA A 124 -13.63 13.25 -37.02
N SER A 125 -14.92 12.95 -36.95
CA SER A 125 -15.48 11.91 -36.09
C SER A 125 -16.01 10.76 -36.95
N VAL A 126 -15.82 9.52 -36.47
CA VAL A 126 -16.18 8.30 -37.21
C VAL A 126 -16.59 7.19 -36.22
N PRO A 127 -17.75 6.52 -36.41
CA PRO A 127 -18.19 5.35 -35.65
C PRO A 127 -17.21 4.18 -35.66
N ASN A 128 -17.11 3.49 -34.52
CA ASN A 128 -16.23 2.34 -34.33
C ASN A 128 -17.03 1.01 -34.36
N VAL A 129 -16.86 0.23 -35.42
CA VAL A 129 -17.47 -1.12 -35.54
C VAL A 129 -16.85 -2.15 -34.59
N ALA A 130 -15.69 -1.83 -33.99
CA ALA A 130 -15.06 -2.68 -32.99
C ALA A 130 -15.65 -2.49 -31.58
N HIS A 131 -16.69 -1.68 -31.38
CA HIS A 131 -17.34 -1.47 -30.09
C HIS A 131 -17.87 -2.78 -29.45
N ALA A 132 -17.95 -2.83 -28.11
CA ALA A 132 -18.33 -4.03 -27.35
C ALA A 132 -19.70 -4.59 -27.77
N SER A 133 -20.70 -3.74 -27.96
CA SER A 133 -22.05 -4.16 -28.40
C SER A 133 -22.02 -4.88 -29.75
N ILE A 134 -21.33 -4.30 -30.74
CA ILE A 134 -21.24 -4.85 -32.09
C ILE A 134 -20.49 -6.19 -32.09
N ARG A 135 -19.46 -6.33 -31.24
CA ARG A 135 -18.77 -7.62 -31.06
C ARG A 135 -19.69 -8.69 -30.46
N LEU A 136 -20.57 -8.34 -29.53
CA LEU A 136 -21.50 -9.28 -28.90
C LEU A 136 -22.60 -9.72 -29.87
N GLU A 137 -23.20 -8.79 -30.62
CA GLU A 137 -24.17 -9.12 -31.68
C GLU A 137 -23.54 -10.00 -32.77
N LEU A 138 -22.34 -9.65 -33.25
CA LEU A 138 -21.61 -10.46 -34.24
C LEU A 138 -21.26 -11.86 -33.73
N LEU A 139 -21.01 -12.03 -32.42
CA LEU A 139 -20.80 -13.34 -31.82
C LEU A 139 -22.09 -14.18 -31.80
N GLN A 140 -23.25 -13.54 -31.58
CA GLN A 140 -24.57 -14.18 -31.68
C GLN A 140 -24.98 -14.45 -33.15
N GLY A 141 -24.29 -13.84 -34.11
CA GLY A 141 -24.56 -13.96 -35.55
C GLY A 141 -25.48 -12.88 -36.10
N HIS A 142 -25.74 -11.81 -35.33
CA HIS A 142 -26.52 -10.66 -35.75
C HIS A 142 -25.62 -9.54 -36.30
N PHE A 143 -26.13 -8.80 -37.28
CA PHE A 143 -25.52 -7.58 -37.81
C PHE A 143 -26.63 -6.71 -38.42
N ASP A 144 -27.59 -6.36 -37.56
CA ASP A 144 -28.81 -5.67 -37.96
C ASP A 144 -28.59 -4.16 -38.00
N TYR A 145 -29.07 -3.52 -39.07
CA TYR A 145 -28.93 -2.08 -39.25
C TYR A 145 -30.00 -1.33 -38.45
N GLU A 146 -29.59 -0.22 -37.84
CA GLU A 146 -30.44 0.66 -37.03
C GLU A 146 -30.77 1.97 -37.77
N THR A 147 -31.73 2.72 -37.26
CA THR A 147 -32.09 4.03 -37.86
C THR A 147 -31.14 5.16 -37.48
N LEU A 148 -30.33 4.97 -36.43
CA LEU A 148 -29.25 5.86 -35.94
C LEU A 148 -28.23 5.02 -35.17
N GLY A 149 -26.98 5.49 -35.06
CA GLY A 149 -25.94 4.86 -34.22
C GLY A 149 -24.86 4.12 -35.02
N LEU A 150 -24.13 3.20 -34.38
CA LEU A 150 -22.96 2.55 -35.00
C LEU A 150 -23.28 1.77 -36.28
N LEU A 151 -24.47 1.17 -36.35
CA LEU A 151 -24.98 0.43 -37.51
C LEU A 151 -26.09 1.19 -38.25
N ASP A 152 -26.02 2.53 -38.34
CA ASP A 152 -26.98 3.31 -39.12
C ASP A 152 -27.13 2.74 -40.55
N GLU A 153 -28.38 2.54 -40.99
CA GLU A 153 -28.76 2.02 -42.32
C GLU A 153 -28.17 2.78 -43.52
N THR A 154 -27.64 3.99 -43.29
CA THR A 154 -26.97 4.82 -44.29
C THR A 154 -25.44 4.77 -44.24
N HIS A 155 -24.82 3.96 -43.36
CA HIS A 155 -23.38 3.70 -43.38
C HIS A 155 -23.00 2.78 -44.55
N LEU A 156 -22.03 3.21 -45.36
CA LEU A 156 -21.43 2.43 -46.45
C LEU A 156 -20.08 1.81 -46.07
N HIS A 157 -19.38 2.39 -45.08
CA HIS A 157 -18.11 1.88 -44.55
C HIS A 157 -18.14 1.76 -43.03
N PHE A 158 -17.57 0.66 -42.53
CA PHE A 158 -17.46 0.37 -41.11
C PHE A 158 -15.99 0.37 -40.69
N TYR A 159 -15.64 1.22 -39.71
CA TYR A 159 -14.25 1.46 -39.34
C TYR A 159 -13.87 0.85 -38.01
N THR A 160 -12.69 0.24 -37.96
CA THR A 160 -11.90 0.07 -36.73
C THR A 160 -10.85 1.18 -36.69
N ARG A 161 -10.17 1.34 -35.56
CA ARG A 161 -9.07 2.31 -35.42
C ARG A 161 -8.04 2.20 -36.55
N ASP A 162 -7.60 0.98 -36.82
CA ASP A 162 -6.59 0.71 -37.85
C ASP A 162 -7.15 0.94 -39.27
N SER A 163 -8.40 0.54 -39.58
CA SER A 163 -8.93 0.77 -40.94
C SER A 163 -9.22 2.26 -41.21
N LEU A 164 -9.60 3.03 -40.20
CA LEU A 164 -9.70 4.49 -40.29
C LEU A 164 -8.33 5.14 -40.58
N ILE A 165 -7.30 4.79 -39.80
CA ILE A 165 -5.94 5.32 -40.00
C ILE A 165 -5.41 4.96 -41.40
N ASN A 166 -5.64 3.73 -41.87
CA ASN A 166 -5.24 3.33 -43.23
C ASN A 166 -5.98 4.15 -44.31
N MET A 167 -7.30 4.37 -44.18
CA MET A 167 -8.07 5.20 -45.13
C MET A 167 -7.55 6.65 -45.20
N LEU A 168 -7.20 7.24 -44.04
CA LEU A 168 -6.57 8.56 -43.98
C LEU A 168 -5.19 8.58 -44.65
N MET A 169 -4.38 7.52 -44.47
CA MET A 169 -3.09 7.37 -45.16
C MET A 169 -3.25 7.23 -46.68
N ASP A 170 -4.23 6.47 -47.15
CA ASP A 170 -4.55 6.34 -48.58
C ASP A 170 -5.02 7.70 -49.16
N ALA A 171 -5.70 8.52 -48.36
CA ALA A 171 -6.02 9.91 -48.69
C ALA A 171 -4.82 10.88 -48.64
N GLY A 172 -3.64 10.41 -48.23
CA GLY A 172 -2.41 11.18 -48.10
C GLY A 172 -2.33 12.04 -46.83
N PHE A 173 -3.05 11.68 -45.77
CA PHE A 173 -2.98 12.30 -44.45
C PHE A 173 -2.24 11.38 -43.46
N ALA A 174 -1.50 11.96 -42.52
CA ALA A 174 -1.00 11.24 -41.36
C ALA A 174 -1.86 11.61 -40.15
N CYS A 175 -2.41 10.61 -39.46
CA CYS A 175 -3.07 10.83 -38.18
C CYS A 175 -2.02 11.34 -37.17
N TYR A 176 -2.29 12.50 -36.59
CA TYR A 176 -1.43 13.20 -35.64
C TYR A 176 -1.92 13.02 -34.19
N ASP A 177 -3.24 13.00 -34.01
CA ASP A 177 -3.90 12.72 -32.73
C ASP A 177 -5.16 11.89 -32.96
N ILE A 178 -5.50 11.04 -31.99
CA ILE A 178 -6.75 10.29 -31.96
C ILE A 178 -7.29 10.25 -30.52
N ASP A 179 -8.60 10.39 -30.43
CA ASP A 179 -9.40 10.49 -29.21
C ASP A 179 -10.73 9.75 -29.45
N TYR A 180 -11.61 9.69 -28.46
CA TYR A 180 -12.83 8.90 -28.55
C TYR A 180 -13.96 9.40 -27.64
N THR A 181 -15.19 9.05 -28.02
CA THR A 181 -16.31 8.99 -27.09
C THR A 181 -16.40 7.58 -26.51
N ILE A 182 -16.83 7.48 -25.25
CA ILE A 182 -16.93 6.22 -24.49
C ILE A 182 -18.40 5.84 -24.34
N HIS A 183 -18.75 4.58 -24.62
CA HIS A 183 -20.05 4.00 -24.30
C HIS A 183 -19.89 2.61 -23.68
N ASP A 184 -19.44 2.57 -22.42
CA ASP A 184 -19.18 1.31 -21.75
C ASP A 184 -20.45 0.45 -21.52
N MET A 185 -20.32 -0.86 -21.64
CA MET A 185 -21.36 -1.84 -21.33
C MET A 185 -21.10 -2.47 -19.95
N ALA A 186 -22.13 -2.53 -19.10
CA ALA A 186 -22.03 -3.17 -17.80
C ALA A 186 -21.69 -4.67 -17.93
N ASP A 187 -20.92 -5.20 -16.96
CA ASP A 187 -20.51 -6.62 -16.92
C ASP A 187 -21.72 -7.57 -16.95
N GLU A 188 -22.83 -7.19 -16.31
CA GLU A 188 -24.09 -7.95 -16.32
C GLU A 188 -24.67 -8.06 -17.73
N ALA A 189 -24.64 -6.97 -18.51
CA ALA A 189 -25.15 -6.96 -19.87
C ALA A 189 -24.25 -7.79 -20.80
N ILE A 190 -22.92 -7.66 -20.67
CA ILE A 190 -21.95 -8.49 -21.41
C ILE A 190 -22.16 -9.97 -21.05
N ALA A 191 -22.35 -10.28 -19.76
CA ALA A 191 -22.57 -11.64 -19.30
C ALA A 191 -23.90 -12.24 -19.78
N GLU A 192 -24.97 -11.46 -19.87
CA GLU A 192 -26.25 -11.88 -20.45
C GLU A 192 -26.09 -12.24 -21.93
N HIS A 193 -25.42 -11.38 -22.72
CA HIS A 193 -25.16 -11.64 -24.15
C HIS A 193 -24.25 -12.86 -24.38
N LEU A 194 -23.35 -13.17 -23.45
CA LEU A 194 -22.53 -14.39 -23.51
C LEU A 194 -23.32 -15.63 -23.08
N ALA A 195 -24.20 -15.51 -22.09
CA ALA A 195 -25.01 -16.61 -21.58
C ALA A 195 -26.03 -17.13 -22.60
N THR A 196 -26.61 -16.27 -23.46
CA THR A 196 -27.49 -16.70 -24.57
C THR A 196 -26.79 -17.63 -25.56
N MET A 197 -25.46 -17.48 -25.71
CA MET A 197 -24.61 -18.35 -26.54
C MET A 197 -24.05 -19.58 -25.78
N GLY A 198 -24.36 -19.73 -24.50
CA GLY A 198 -23.80 -20.77 -23.63
C GLY A 198 -22.33 -20.55 -23.27
N LEU A 199 -21.83 -19.32 -23.36
CA LEU A 199 -20.46 -18.93 -22.99
C LEU A 199 -20.42 -18.39 -21.55
N GLU A 200 -19.37 -18.73 -20.81
CA GLU A 200 -19.16 -18.24 -19.45
C GLU A 200 -18.41 -16.90 -19.47
N ALA A 201 -19.00 -15.88 -18.85
CA ALA A 201 -18.43 -14.54 -18.70
C ALA A 201 -17.32 -14.52 -17.62
N SER A 202 -16.22 -15.21 -17.89
CA SER A 202 -15.04 -15.17 -17.01
C SER A 202 -14.42 -13.77 -16.97
N ALA A 203 -13.73 -13.43 -15.89
CA ALA A 203 -13.08 -12.12 -15.73
C ALA A 203 -12.14 -11.76 -16.91
N GLN A 204 -11.44 -12.75 -17.50
CA GLN A 204 -10.60 -12.54 -18.68
C GLN A 204 -11.38 -12.24 -19.97
N VAL A 205 -12.64 -12.67 -20.04
CA VAL A 205 -13.54 -12.37 -21.16
C VAL A 205 -14.13 -10.98 -20.98
N LEU A 206 -14.61 -10.64 -19.78
CA LEU A 206 -15.09 -9.29 -19.45
C LEU A 206 -14.00 -8.23 -19.73
N GLU A 207 -12.76 -8.45 -19.27
CA GLU A 207 -11.60 -7.59 -19.56
C GLU A 207 -11.37 -7.33 -21.07
N ARG A 208 -11.80 -8.24 -21.97
CA ARG A 208 -11.65 -8.06 -23.43
C ARG A 208 -12.69 -7.12 -24.03
N PHE A 209 -13.86 -7.00 -23.41
CA PHE A 209 -14.89 -6.03 -23.77
C PHE A 209 -14.66 -4.65 -23.13
N HIS A 210 -13.78 -4.57 -22.11
CA HIS A 210 -13.34 -3.33 -21.46
C HIS A 210 -12.04 -2.74 -22.01
N LYS A 211 -11.54 -3.20 -23.17
CA LYS A 211 -10.35 -2.60 -23.81
C LYS A 211 -10.71 -1.37 -24.61
N ASP A 212 -9.76 -0.45 -24.80
CA ASP A 212 -9.95 0.85 -25.46
C ASP A 212 -10.85 0.81 -26.71
N ASP A 213 -10.57 -0.07 -27.68
CA ASP A 213 -11.34 -0.21 -28.93
C ASP A 213 -12.69 -0.90 -28.78
N ALA A 214 -12.99 -1.49 -27.63
CA ALA A 214 -14.31 -2.01 -27.29
C ALA A 214 -15.14 -0.96 -26.54
N LEU A 215 -14.51 -0.08 -25.76
CA LEU A 215 -15.12 1.07 -25.07
C LEU A 215 -15.38 2.28 -25.99
N ALA A 216 -14.55 2.45 -27.04
CA ALA A 216 -14.66 3.56 -27.97
C ALA A 216 -15.90 3.43 -28.86
N TYR A 217 -16.80 4.39 -28.77
CA TYR A 217 -18.05 4.44 -29.54
C TYR A 217 -17.82 5.14 -30.89
N GLN A 218 -17.25 6.35 -30.87
CA GLN A 218 -16.72 7.03 -32.06
C GLN A 218 -15.26 7.43 -31.81
N PHE A 219 -14.42 7.35 -32.85
CA PHE A 219 -13.10 7.97 -32.86
C PHE A 219 -13.20 9.43 -33.27
N VAL A 220 -12.40 10.30 -32.65
CA VAL A 220 -12.21 11.70 -33.04
C VAL A 220 -10.74 11.89 -33.43
N VAL A 221 -10.49 12.17 -34.70
CA VAL A 221 -9.13 12.22 -35.29
C VAL A 221 -8.73 13.63 -35.67
N GLU A 222 -7.45 13.94 -35.44
CA GLU A 222 -6.75 15.08 -36.05
C GLU A 222 -5.66 14.54 -36.98
N ALA A 223 -5.68 14.95 -38.24
CA ALA A 223 -4.76 14.46 -39.27
C ALA A 223 -4.17 15.59 -40.11
N LEU A 224 -2.89 15.46 -40.46
CA LEU A 224 -2.10 16.47 -41.16
C LEU A 224 -1.73 15.99 -42.58
N PRO A 225 -1.66 16.89 -43.59
CA PRO A 225 -1.13 16.56 -44.91
C PRO A 225 0.29 15.94 -44.83
N ALA A 226 0.43 14.69 -45.30
CA ALA A 226 1.69 13.96 -45.22
C ALA A 226 2.53 14.07 -46.51
N HIS A 227 3.86 14.04 -46.37
CA HIS A 227 4.81 13.89 -47.48
C HIS A 227 4.91 12.41 -47.90
N ALA A 228 5.30 12.15 -49.15
CA ALA A 228 5.32 10.81 -49.74
C ALA A 228 6.19 9.78 -48.99
N ASP A 229 7.15 10.22 -48.18
CA ASP A 229 8.05 9.33 -47.42
C ASP A 229 7.50 8.93 -46.05
N VAL A 230 6.57 9.72 -45.51
CA VAL A 230 5.78 9.37 -44.32
C VAL A 230 4.78 8.27 -44.70
N LEU A 231 4.15 8.40 -45.87
CA LEU A 231 3.15 7.45 -46.38
C LEU A 231 3.72 6.06 -46.75
N LYS A 232 5.04 5.93 -46.95
CA LYS A 232 5.71 4.64 -47.22
C LYS A 232 5.82 3.71 -46.01
N HIS A 233 5.45 4.17 -44.82
CA HIS A 233 5.60 3.44 -43.58
C HIS A 233 4.26 3.40 -42.85
N ARG A 234 3.76 2.20 -42.52
CA ARG A 234 2.58 2.08 -41.64
C ARG A 234 2.85 2.84 -40.34
N VAL A 235 2.03 3.84 -40.06
CA VAL A 235 2.05 4.59 -38.81
C VAL A 235 1.68 3.61 -37.68
N PRO A 236 2.40 3.58 -36.54
CA PRO A 236 2.03 2.71 -35.43
C PRO A 236 0.63 3.05 -34.90
N THR A 237 -0.09 2.04 -34.42
CA THR A 237 -1.42 2.21 -33.81
C THR A 237 -1.33 3.22 -32.68
N LEU A 238 -1.89 4.41 -32.91
CA LEU A 238 -2.00 5.44 -31.87
C LEU A 238 -2.94 4.92 -30.79
N THR A 239 -2.48 4.87 -29.54
CA THR A 239 -3.37 4.71 -28.39
C THR A 239 -4.03 6.05 -28.11
N PRO A 240 -5.38 6.13 -28.12
CA PRO A 240 -6.05 7.38 -27.87
C PRO A 240 -5.82 7.84 -26.44
N LYS A 241 -5.90 9.14 -26.22
CA LYS A 241 -5.61 9.73 -24.91
C LYS A 241 -6.66 9.30 -23.89
N PRO A 242 -6.28 8.79 -22.70
CA PRO A 242 -7.25 8.54 -21.64
C PRO A 242 -7.87 9.87 -21.21
N MET A 243 -9.20 9.96 -21.18
CA MET A 243 -9.86 11.14 -20.63
C MET A 243 -9.49 11.35 -19.17
N ALA A 244 -8.97 12.54 -18.86
CA ALA A 244 -8.63 12.98 -17.51
C ALA A 244 -9.84 13.08 -16.55
N SER A 245 -11.05 12.79 -17.02
CA SER A 245 -12.28 12.78 -16.23
C SER A 245 -13.02 11.43 -16.20
N SER A 246 -12.70 10.44 -17.04
CA SER A 246 -13.48 9.19 -17.09
C SER A 246 -12.92 8.05 -16.25
N LEU A 247 -11.60 7.84 -16.15
CA LEU A 247 -11.06 6.82 -15.22
C LEU A 247 -11.30 7.20 -13.75
N ALA A 248 -11.24 8.50 -13.43
CA ALA A 248 -11.61 9.01 -12.11
C ALA A 248 -13.12 8.89 -11.86
N THR A 249 -13.98 9.24 -12.81
CA THR A 249 -15.44 9.17 -12.61
C THR A 249 -15.97 7.73 -12.73
N TYR A 250 -15.34 6.85 -13.50
CA TYR A 250 -15.66 5.42 -13.56
C TYR A 250 -15.16 4.73 -12.31
N GLY A 251 -13.91 4.94 -11.88
CA GLY A 251 -13.42 4.48 -10.58
C GLY A 251 -14.30 4.98 -9.43
N GLN A 252 -14.67 6.26 -9.41
CA GLN A 252 -15.59 6.81 -8.39
C GLN A 252 -17.05 6.38 -8.57
N LYS A 253 -17.52 6.03 -9.78
CA LYS A 253 -18.87 5.48 -10.02
C LYS A 253 -18.92 4.00 -9.70
N GLN A 254 -17.90 3.21 -9.97
CA GLN A 254 -17.76 1.82 -9.51
C GLN A 254 -17.54 1.80 -8.00
N GLU A 255 -16.71 2.67 -7.41
CA GLU A 255 -16.67 2.82 -5.95
C GLU A 255 -18.01 3.31 -5.40
N LYS A 256 -18.75 4.21 -6.07
CA LYS A 256 -20.10 4.59 -5.64
C LYS A 256 -21.12 3.48 -5.84
N ILE A 257 -21.05 2.70 -6.91
CA ILE A 257 -21.98 1.60 -7.21
C ILE A 257 -21.66 0.46 -6.25
N VAL A 258 -20.41 0.00 -6.13
CA VAL A 258 -19.98 -0.97 -5.11
C VAL A 258 -20.24 -0.48 -3.69
N ASN A 259 -20.10 0.82 -3.35
CA ASN A 259 -20.50 1.33 -2.04
C ASN A 259 -22.02 1.48 -1.89
N LEU A 260 -22.78 1.82 -2.94
CA LEU A 260 -24.25 1.93 -2.90
C LEU A 260 -24.90 0.55 -2.94
N GLU A 261 -24.30 -0.44 -3.57
CA GLU A 261 -24.66 -1.86 -3.56
C GLU A 261 -24.25 -2.48 -2.25
N ARG A 262 -23.07 -2.17 -1.69
CA ARG A 262 -22.72 -2.53 -0.31
C ARG A 262 -23.67 -1.86 0.68
N GLN A 263 -24.02 -0.58 0.52
CA GLN A 263 -24.99 0.11 1.37
C GLN A 263 -26.42 -0.40 1.16
N LEU A 264 -26.81 -0.77 -0.05
CA LEU A 264 -28.12 -1.35 -0.37
C LEU A 264 -28.21 -2.78 0.14
N MET A 265 -27.14 -3.58 0.04
CA MET A 265 -27.02 -4.92 0.60
C MET A 265 -27.01 -4.85 2.13
N LEU A 266 -26.24 -3.94 2.75
CA LEU A 266 -26.28 -3.69 4.19
C LEU A 266 -27.65 -3.14 4.63
N ALA A 267 -28.31 -2.30 3.84
CA ALA A 267 -29.66 -1.80 4.15
C ALA A 267 -30.74 -2.88 3.95
N GLN A 268 -30.61 -3.76 2.97
CA GLN A 268 -31.49 -4.90 2.73
C GLN A 268 -31.30 -5.98 3.80
N ASP A 269 -30.06 -6.25 4.21
CA ASP A 269 -29.74 -7.18 5.29
C ASP A 269 -30.14 -6.60 6.65
N HIS A 270 -29.94 -5.29 6.87
CA HIS A 270 -30.50 -4.58 8.03
C HIS A 270 -32.04 -4.56 8.00
N THR A 271 -32.66 -4.44 6.81
CA THR A 271 -34.12 -4.55 6.67
C THR A 271 -34.60 -5.98 6.94
N GLY A 272 -33.90 -7.01 6.47
CA GLY A 272 -34.21 -8.42 6.76
C GLY A 272 -33.99 -8.78 8.23
N HIS A 273 -32.96 -8.22 8.86
CA HIS A 273 -32.76 -8.29 10.31
C HIS A 273 -33.86 -7.55 11.07
N LEU A 274 -34.27 -6.35 10.64
CA LEU A 274 -35.40 -5.60 11.20
C LEU A 274 -36.72 -6.34 11.01
N GLU A 275 -36.99 -6.95 9.85
CA GLU A 275 -38.17 -7.79 9.59
C GLU A 275 -38.18 -9.04 10.47
N THR A 276 -37.03 -9.68 10.65
CA THR A 276 -36.86 -10.80 11.58
C THR A 276 -37.09 -10.35 13.02
N HIS A 277 -36.58 -9.18 13.41
CA HIS A 277 -36.76 -8.61 14.75
C HIS A 277 -38.21 -8.15 14.98
N ILE A 278 -38.87 -7.57 13.97
CA ILE A 278 -40.30 -7.23 13.97
C ILE A 278 -41.16 -8.50 14.04
N SER A 279 -40.76 -9.60 13.40
CA SER A 279 -41.42 -10.90 13.49
C SER A 279 -41.28 -11.51 14.90
N GLN A 280 -40.07 -11.47 15.48
CA GLN A 280 -39.83 -11.88 16.87
C GLN A 280 -40.55 -11.00 17.89
N LEU A 281 -40.58 -9.68 17.68
CA LEU A 281 -41.34 -8.73 18.49
C LEU A 281 -42.83 -9.01 18.38
N LYS A 282 -43.41 -9.10 17.17
CA LYS A 282 -44.83 -9.47 16.96
C LYS A 282 -45.19 -10.78 17.65
N LYS A 283 -44.30 -11.78 17.63
CA LYS A 283 -44.48 -13.04 18.37
C LYS A 283 -44.49 -12.83 19.89
N HIS A 284 -43.59 -11.99 20.42
CA HIS A 284 -43.61 -11.59 21.83
C HIS A 284 -44.84 -10.74 22.19
N THR A 285 -45.30 -9.82 21.34
CA THR A 285 -46.52 -9.04 21.56
C THR A 285 -47.75 -9.94 21.56
N GLY A 286 -47.80 -10.94 20.67
CA GLY A 286 -48.83 -11.99 20.69
C GLY A 286 -48.81 -12.78 21.99
N GLN A 287 -47.64 -13.29 22.40
CA GLN A 287 -47.49 -14.01 23.67
C GLN A 287 -47.82 -13.16 24.90
N LEU A 288 -47.53 -11.85 24.87
CA LEU A 288 -47.91 -10.90 25.91
C LEU A 288 -49.41 -10.60 25.89
N GLN A 289 -50.04 -10.53 24.72
CA GLN A 289 -51.50 -10.37 24.59
C GLN A 289 -52.22 -11.63 25.09
N ASP A 290 -51.77 -12.83 24.71
CA ASP A 290 -52.26 -14.10 25.26
C ASP A 290 -52.13 -14.11 26.80
N LYS A 291 -51.03 -13.55 27.33
CA LYS A 291 -50.81 -13.42 28.78
C LYS A 291 -51.72 -12.39 29.44
N ILE A 292 -51.99 -11.26 28.77
CA ILE A 292 -52.93 -10.23 29.21
C ILE A 292 -54.35 -10.79 29.20
N ASP A 293 -54.72 -11.58 28.21
CA ASP A 293 -56.03 -12.20 28.09
C ASP A 293 -56.20 -13.31 29.15
N GLU A 294 -55.18 -14.17 29.37
CA GLU A 294 -55.12 -15.09 30.52
C GLU A 294 -55.29 -14.36 31.85
N LEU A 295 -54.52 -13.28 32.07
CA LEU A 295 -54.56 -12.50 33.31
C LEU A 295 -55.88 -11.72 33.46
N THR A 296 -56.52 -11.31 32.37
CA THR A 296 -57.82 -10.64 32.38
C THR A 296 -58.92 -11.64 32.71
N VAL A 297 -58.90 -12.84 32.13
CA VAL A 297 -59.78 -13.95 32.53
C VAL A 297 -59.54 -14.32 33.99
N HIS A 298 -58.29 -14.42 34.43
CA HIS A 298 -57.95 -14.75 35.81
C HIS A 298 -58.35 -13.63 36.80
N ASN A 299 -58.22 -12.37 36.42
CA ASN A 299 -58.69 -11.23 37.22
C ASN A 299 -60.21 -11.13 37.23
N ASN A 300 -60.91 -11.39 36.13
CA ASN A 300 -62.38 -11.45 36.12
C ASN A 300 -62.89 -12.60 36.98
N ASN A 301 -62.27 -13.78 36.90
CA ASN A 301 -62.58 -14.92 37.77
C ASN A 301 -62.27 -14.61 39.25
N ARG A 302 -61.15 -13.92 39.54
CA ARG A 302 -60.81 -13.46 40.89
C ARG A 302 -61.75 -12.37 41.38
N GLN A 303 -62.20 -11.45 40.52
CA GLN A 303 -63.15 -10.41 40.89
C GLN A 303 -64.52 -11.02 41.16
N GLN A 304 -65.00 -11.92 40.30
CA GLN A 304 -66.21 -12.71 40.56
C GLN A 304 -66.08 -13.52 41.85
N HIS A 305 -64.90 -14.11 42.14
CA HIS A 305 -64.68 -14.82 43.39
C HIS A 305 -64.56 -13.88 44.60
N ILE A 306 -64.06 -12.65 44.43
CA ILE A 306 -64.05 -11.59 45.45
C ILE A 306 -65.47 -11.09 45.70
N ASP A 307 -66.31 -10.97 44.66
CA ASP A 307 -67.71 -10.55 44.77
C ASP A 307 -68.56 -11.67 45.41
N GLU A 308 -68.29 -12.94 45.06
CA GLU A 308 -68.85 -14.11 45.75
C GLU A 308 -68.36 -14.22 47.20
N LEU A 309 -67.08 -13.95 47.47
CA LEU A 309 -66.53 -13.94 48.82
C LEU A 309 -67.03 -12.73 49.60
N ALA A 310 -67.30 -11.58 48.98
CA ALA A 310 -67.92 -10.41 49.60
C ALA A 310 -69.40 -10.68 49.89
N ALA A 311 -70.12 -11.34 48.98
CA ALA A 311 -71.49 -11.81 49.23
C ALA A 311 -71.53 -12.85 50.36
N LYS A 312 -70.61 -13.82 50.37
CA LYS A 312 -70.46 -14.82 51.45
C LYS A 312 -69.98 -14.17 52.75
N TYR A 313 -69.11 -13.17 52.72
CA TYR A 313 -68.60 -12.47 53.90
C TYR A 313 -69.68 -11.54 54.48
N ASN A 314 -70.46 -10.87 53.65
CA ASN A 314 -71.66 -10.14 54.09
C ASN A 314 -72.72 -11.10 54.66
N ALA A 315 -72.83 -12.33 54.12
CA ALA A 315 -73.68 -13.37 54.69
C ALA A 315 -73.12 -13.97 56.01
N LEU A 316 -71.81 -14.15 56.14
CA LEU A 316 -71.15 -14.62 57.37
C LEU A 316 -71.08 -13.53 58.46
N ILE A 317 -71.06 -12.25 58.09
CA ILE A 317 -71.22 -11.12 59.03
C ILE A 317 -72.70 -10.97 59.45
N ALA A 318 -73.64 -11.33 58.58
CA ALA A 318 -75.06 -11.41 58.93
C ALA A 318 -75.40 -12.62 59.83
N ASP A 319 -74.50 -13.60 59.95
CA ASP A 319 -74.68 -14.81 60.75
C ASP A 319 -73.44 -15.08 61.63
N SER A 320 -73.11 -14.09 62.46
CA SER A 320 -72.12 -14.22 63.53
C SER A 320 -72.68 -15.05 64.69
N ASP A 321 -72.78 -16.36 64.50
CA ASP A 321 -72.99 -17.32 65.60
C ASP A 321 -72.21 -18.63 65.39
N ALA A 322 -71.78 -19.24 66.49
CA ALA A 322 -71.19 -20.59 66.60
C ALA A 322 -69.84 -20.88 65.90
N MET A 323 -68.77 -20.41 66.54
CA MET A 323 -67.60 -21.21 66.98
C MET A 323 -67.37 -22.65 66.42
N ASP A 324 -66.20 -22.81 65.81
CA ASP A 324 -65.16 -23.82 66.13
C ASP A 324 -65.19 -25.29 65.65
N GLU A 325 -63.97 -25.84 65.70
CA GLU A 325 -63.53 -27.25 65.71
C GLU A 325 -63.61 -28.16 64.45
N ARG A 326 -62.38 -28.53 64.02
CA ARG A 326 -61.93 -29.89 63.58
C ARG A 326 -62.52 -30.41 62.25
N LEU A 327 -61.77 -31.07 61.37
CA LEU A 327 -60.93 -32.26 61.57
C LEU A 327 -60.15 -32.49 60.25
N MET A 328 -58.81 -32.52 60.23
CA MET A 328 -58.04 -33.78 60.17
C MET A 328 -58.58 -34.79 59.13
N LYS A 329 -57.98 -34.92 57.94
CA LYS A 329 -56.87 -35.83 57.56
C LYS A 329 -56.71 -35.79 56.00
N THR A 330 -55.66 -36.29 55.33
CA THR A 330 -54.61 -37.26 55.74
C THR A 330 -53.30 -36.97 55.00
N VAL A 331 -52.17 -37.20 55.67
CA VAL A 331 -50.84 -37.37 55.04
C VAL A 331 -50.72 -38.81 54.58
N GLU A 332 -50.60 -39.07 53.27
CA GLU A 332 -50.18 -40.37 52.73
C GLU A 332 -49.56 -40.27 51.32
N MET A 333 -48.69 -39.26 51.08
CA MET A 333 -47.98 -39.15 49.79
C MET A 333 -46.57 -38.54 49.81
N GLU A 334 -46.05 -38.09 50.96
CA GLU A 334 -44.73 -37.42 51.03
C GLU A 334 -43.54 -38.38 51.25
N GLU A 335 -43.72 -39.50 51.95
CA GLU A 335 -42.60 -40.41 52.29
C GLU A 335 -42.01 -41.16 51.08
N ASN A 336 -42.77 -41.34 50.00
CA ASN A 336 -42.26 -41.93 48.76
C ASN A 336 -41.43 -40.95 47.90
N HIS A 337 -41.56 -39.63 48.10
CA HIS A 337 -40.87 -38.65 47.26
C HIS A 337 -39.38 -38.51 47.63
N ALA A 338 -39.06 -38.55 48.93
CA ALA A 338 -37.69 -38.41 49.43
C ALA A 338 -36.77 -39.57 49.00
N ARG A 339 -37.30 -40.79 48.88
CA ARG A 339 -36.51 -41.99 48.55
C ARG A 339 -36.08 -42.02 47.07
N LEU A 340 -36.90 -41.50 46.16
CA LEU A 340 -36.54 -41.38 44.74
C LEU A 340 -35.50 -40.27 44.48
N GLN A 341 -35.61 -39.12 45.16
CA GLN A 341 -34.67 -38.01 44.96
C GLN A 341 -33.21 -38.40 45.28
N HIS A 342 -32.98 -39.25 46.29
CA HIS A 342 -31.63 -39.67 46.68
C HIS A 342 -30.99 -40.66 45.68
N GLN A 343 -31.77 -41.54 45.04
CA GLN A 343 -31.26 -42.41 43.97
C GLN A 343 -30.95 -41.62 42.69
N TYR A 344 -31.77 -40.61 42.36
CA TYR A 344 -31.58 -39.77 41.18
C TYR A 344 -30.26 -38.96 41.23
N GLN A 345 -29.90 -38.41 42.40
CA GLN A 345 -28.64 -37.67 42.57
C GLN A 345 -27.39 -38.55 42.38
N HIS A 346 -27.41 -39.79 42.86
CA HIS A 346 -26.24 -40.67 42.80
C HIS A 346 -25.94 -41.18 41.37
N LEU A 347 -26.98 -41.37 40.54
CA LEU A 347 -26.84 -41.73 39.12
C LEU A 347 -26.32 -40.55 38.26
N ARG A 348 -26.68 -39.31 38.61
CA ARG A 348 -26.22 -38.10 37.92
C ARG A 348 -24.69 -37.94 38.00
N ILE A 349 -24.12 -38.14 39.19
CA ILE A 349 -22.67 -37.99 39.43
C ILE A 349 -21.84 -39.05 38.66
N GLN A 350 -22.33 -40.29 38.54
CA GLN A 350 -21.65 -41.32 37.75
C GLN A 350 -21.71 -41.05 36.24
N LYS A 351 -22.81 -40.48 35.73
CA LYS A 351 -22.94 -40.07 34.32
C LYS A 351 -21.91 -38.99 33.96
N ASP A 352 -21.79 -37.97 34.80
CA ASP A 352 -20.90 -36.83 34.55
C ASP A 352 -19.41 -37.24 34.62
N GLN A 353 -19.05 -38.22 35.46
CA GLN A 353 -17.70 -38.82 35.49
C GLN A 353 -17.39 -39.68 34.25
N LEU A 354 -18.37 -40.40 33.70
CA LEU A 354 -18.16 -41.22 32.51
C LEU A 354 -17.99 -40.37 31.24
N GLN A 355 -18.75 -39.27 31.14
CA GLN A 355 -18.65 -38.30 30.04
C GLN A 355 -17.24 -37.68 29.95
N ALA A 356 -16.66 -37.31 31.10
CA ALA A 356 -15.31 -36.75 31.19
C ALA A 356 -14.18 -37.71 30.76
N VAL A 357 -14.44 -39.02 30.67
CA VAL A 357 -13.49 -40.02 30.14
C VAL A 357 -13.70 -40.23 28.64
N LEU A 358 -14.95 -40.25 28.16
CA LEU A 358 -15.28 -40.37 26.73
C LEU A 358 -14.76 -39.17 25.90
N ASP A 359 -14.87 -37.96 26.44
CA ASP A 359 -14.42 -36.73 25.79
C ASP A 359 -12.87 -36.62 25.77
N ARG A 360 -12.16 -37.40 26.61
CA ARG A 360 -10.69 -37.42 26.69
C ARG A 360 -10.02 -38.43 25.75
N ILE A 361 -10.77 -39.37 25.17
CA ILE A 361 -10.23 -40.45 24.31
C ILE A 361 -10.50 -40.22 22.81
N HIS A 362 -11.64 -39.62 22.43
CA HIS A 362 -11.96 -39.39 21.02
C HIS A 362 -11.10 -38.33 20.32
N GLY A 363 -10.39 -37.48 21.07
CA GLY A 363 -9.57 -36.39 20.55
C GLY A 363 -8.19 -36.76 19.97
N LYS A 364 -7.79 -38.05 19.90
CA LYS A 364 -6.38 -38.42 19.59
C LYS A 364 -6.12 -39.40 18.44
N PHE A 365 -7.10 -39.89 17.68
CA PHE A 365 -6.82 -40.90 16.62
C PHE A 365 -7.32 -40.61 15.19
N LEU A 366 -8.27 -39.70 14.94
CA LEU A 366 -8.75 -39.40 13.57
C LEU A 366 -8.09 -38.19 12.88
N PHE A 367 -7.20 -37.47 13.57
CA PHE A 367 -6.62 -36.20 13.08
C PHE A 367 -5.40 -36.38 12.14
N ARG A 368 -4.83 -37.59 12.02
CA ARG A 368 -3.61 -37.85 11.21
C ARG A 368 -3.84 -38.60 9.89
N ALA A 369 -5.01 -39.20 9.65
CA ALA A 369 -5.27 -40.00 8.44
C ALA A 369 -5.98 -39.24 7.29
N MET A 370 -6.91 -38.31 7.59
CA MET A 370 -7.73 -37.68 6.54
C MET A 370 -7.11 -36.47 5.83
N ARG A 371 -6.09 -35.82 6.42
CA ARG A 371 -5.51 -34.56 5.87
C ARG A 371 -4.64 -34.78 4.61
N TRP A 372 -4.25 -36.02 4.31
CA TRP A 372 -3.46 -36.36 3.12
C TRP A 372 -4.33 -36.72 1.90
N LEU A 373 -5.45 -37.44 2.10
CA LEU A 373 -6.28 -37.95 1.00
C LEU A 373 -7.30 -36.95 0.42
N LYS A 374 -7.77 -35.95 1.19
CA LYS A 374 -8.86 -35.06 0.74
C LYS A 374 -8.43 -33.86 -0.11
N ARG A 375 -7.13 -33.72 -0.44
CA ARG A 375 -6.58 -32.53 -1.12
C ARG A 375 -6.57 -32.60 -2.65
N ARG A 376 -7.25 -33.57 -3.28
CA ARG A 376 -7.21 -33.78 -4.75
C ARG A 376 -8.55 -33.61 -5.49
N PHE A 377 -9.70 -33.67 -4.82
CA PHE A 377 -11.02 -33.53 -5.48
C PHE A 377 -12.09 -32.93 -4.55
N THR A 378 -12.48 -31.66 -4.76
CA THR A 378 -13.86 -31.07 -4.71
C THR A 378 -13.82 -29.53 -4.75
N ARG A 379 -14.88 -28.92 -5.30
CA ARG A 379 -15.04 -27.47 -5.60
C ARG A 379 -15.06 -26.56 -4.35
N PRO A 380 -14.76 -25.24 -4.49
CA PRO A 380 -14.72 -24.31 -3.37
C PRO A 380 -16.12 -24.03 -2.80
N GLY A 381 -16.34 -24.39 -1.53
CA GLY A 381 -17.51 -23.99 -0.75
C GLY A 381 -17.24 -22.70 0.03
N ARG A 382 -18.24 -21.80 0.08
CA ARG A 382 -18.19 -20.50 0.77
C ARG A 382 -17.58 -20.59 2.18
N ARG A 383 -16.53 -19.81 2.45
CA ARG A 383 -16.17 -19.40 3.82
C ARG A 383 -17.25 -18.45 4.35
N LYS A 384 -17.48 -18.47 5.67
CA LYS A 384 -18.39 -17.53 6.34
C LYS A 384 -17.82 -16.08 6.28
N PRO A 385 -18.65 -15.06 6.03
CA PRO A 385 -18.20 -13.67 5.95
C PRO A 385 -18.42 -12.89 7.26
N ASP A 386 -17.83 -13.32 8.38
CA ASP A 386 -18.04 -12.71 9.73
C ASP A 386 -16.74 -12.31 10.48
N GLU A 387 -15.55 -12.31 9.84
CA GLU A 387 -14.26 -12.03 10.51
C GLU A 387 -13.42 -10.96 9.75
N PHE A 388 -13.99 -9.78 9.47
CA PHE A 388 -13.33 -8.75 8.63
C PHE A 388 -13.06 -7.38 9.27
N GLU A 389 -13.21 -7.19 10.59
CA GLU A 389 -12.99 -5.88 11.25
C GLU A 389 -11.77 -5.75 12.21
N GLU A 390 -11.06 -6.82 12.59
CA GLU A 390 -10.08 -6.75 13.71
C GLU A 390 -8.57 -6.81 13.37
N PHE A 391 -8.15 -6.67 12.11
CA PHE A 391 -6.74 -6.92 11.74
C PHE A 391 -5.70 -6.00 12.39
N ASN A 392 -6.09 -4.80 12.83
CA ASN A 392 -5.26 -3.84 13.57
C ASN A 392 -5.77 -3.55 14.99
N ASN A 393 -6.61 -4.41 15.59
CA ASN A 393 -7.02 -4.26 16.98
C ASN A 393 -5.84 -4.58 17.94
N TYR A 394 -5.04 -3.56 18.25
CA TYR A 394 -3.86 -3.73 19.10
C TYR A 394 -4.20 -4.13 20.54
N ALA A 395 -5.32 -3.66 21.10
CA ALA A 395 -5.72 -4.02 22.47
C ALA A 395 -6.04 -5.52 22.58
N GLU A 396 -6.77 -6.09 21.61
CA GLU A 396 -7.04 -7.54 21.58
C GLU A 396 -5.78 -8.34 21.21
N TRP A 397 -4.86 -7.80 20.39
CA TRP A 397 -3.56 -8.42 20.12
C TRP A 397 -2.72 -8.52 21.40
N VAL A 398 -2.63 -7.44 22.18
CA VAL A 398 -1.96 -7.40 23.49
C VAL A 398 -2.57 -8.46 24.41
N LYS A 399 -3.90 -8.47 24.56
CA LYS A 399 -4.63 -9.41 25.41
C LYS A 399 -4.39 -10.88 25.06
N ARG A 400 -4.21 -11.21 23.76
CA ARG A 400 -3.97 -12.59 23.30
C ARG A 400 -2.51 -13.03 23.34
N TYR A 401 -1.56 -12.13 23.07
CA TYR A 401 -0.17 -12.51 22.78
C TYR A 401 0.88 -11.83 23.67
N ASP A 402 0.53 -10.69 24.29
CA ASP A 402 1.46 -9.84 25.04
C ASP A 402 1.08 -9.65 26.52
N THR A 403 -0.04 -10.21 26.98
CA THR A 403 -0.39 -10.34 28.40
C THR A 403 0.26 -11.58 29.02
N LEU A 404 0.99 -11.40 30.12
CA LEU A 404 1.58 -12.50 30.87
C LEU A 404 0.52 -13.26 31.67
N SER A 405 0.35 -14.54 31.37
CA SER A 405 -0.42 -15.47 32.23
C SER A 405 0.40 -15.92 33.44
N GLU A 406 -0.27 -16.30 34.53
CA GLU A 406 0.37 -16.86 35.74
C GLU A 406 1.32 -18.01 35.40
N LYS A 407 0.93 -18.88 34.46
CA LYS A 407 1.76 -20.01 33.97
C LYS A 407 3.08 -19.55 33.35
N ILE A 408 3.09 -18.44 32.61
CA ILE A 408 4.34 -17.88 32.04
C ILE A 408 5.19 -17.29 33.17
N VAL A 409 4.58 -16.54 34.10
CA VAL A 409 5.27 -15.97 35.26
C VAL A 409 5.91 -17.06 36.12
N ASP A 410 5.21 -18.16 36.39
CA ASP A 410 5.74 -19.29 37.17
C ASP A 410 6.81 -20.06 36.39
N SER A 411 6.71 -20.16 35.06
CA SER A 411 7.78 -20.71 34.23
C SER A 411 9.04 -19.85 34.26
N ILE A 412 8.90 -18.52 34.31
CA ILE A 412 10.02 -17.58 34.45
C ILE A 412 10.69 -17.76 35.81
N LYS A 413 9.91 -17.81 36.90
CA LYS A 413 10.43 -18.09 38.26
C LYS A 413 11.15 -19.44 38.32
N ALA A 414 10.65 -20.45 37.62
CA ALA A 414 11.26 -21.79 37.57
C ALA A 414 12.60 -21.79 36.81
N ASP A 415 12.73 -21.07 35.68
CA ASP A 415 14.02 -20.90 34.99
C ASP A 415 15.03 -20.16 35.87
N ILE A 416 14.58 -19.08 36.54
CA ILE A 416 15.41 -18.32 37.49
C ILE A 416 15.93 -19.21 38.62
N ALA A 417 15.04 -19.98 39.27
CA ALA A 417 15.41 -20.87 40.37
C ALA A 417 16.25 -22.09 39.94
N GLY A 418 16.18 -22.49 38.66
CA GLY A 418 16.91 -23.64 38.12
C GLY A 418 18.38 -23.36 37.78
N GLN A 419 18.85 -22.11 37.91
CA GLN A 419 20.19 -21.69 37.50
C GLN A 419 20.89 -20.89 38.61
N THR A 420 22.21 -21.06 38.76
CA THR A 420 22.98 -20.48 39.88
C THR A 420 23.67 -19.15 39.56
N GLN A 421 23.74 -18.73 38.30
CA GLN A 421 24.40 -17.49 37.88
C GLN A 421 23.51 -16.70 36.91
N TRP A 422 23.17 -15.48 37.32
CA TRP A 422 22.27 -14.56 36.63
C TRP A 422 22.87 -13.15 36.63
N PRO A 423 22.86 -12.41 35.51
CA PRO A 423 23.46 -11.07 35.44
C PRO A 423 22.65 -10.05 36.25
N LYS A 424 23.34 -9.24 37.06
CA LYS A 424 22.71 -8.08 37.71
C LYS A 424 22.50 -6.99 36.65
N ILE A 425 21.33 -6.35 36.65
CA ILE A 425 21.00 -5.22 35.75
C ILE A 425 20.66 -3.99 36.60
N ALA A 426 21.30 -2.86 36.34
CA ALA A 426 20.89 -1.59 36.93
C ALA A 426 19.87 -0.89 36.03
N VAL A 427 18.84 -0.31 36.63
CA VAL A 427 17.93 0.63 35.96
C VAL A 427 18.37 2.04 36.35
N LEU A 428 18.64 2.88 35.36
CA LEU A 428 19.10 4.25 35.49
C LEU A 428 17.93 5.21 35.32
N MET A 429 17.62 6.01 36.34
CA MET A 429 16.47 6.91 36.31
C MET A 429 16.84 8.32 36.84
N PRO A 430 17.18 9.28 35.97
CA PRO A 430 17.25 10.69 36.35
C PRO A 430 15.84 11.22 36.67
N VAL A 431 15.69 12.09 37.67
CA VAL A 431 14.40 12.61 38.15
C VAL A 431 14.43 14.13 38.23
N TYR A 432 13.43 14.81 37.66
CA TYR A 432 13.25 16.25 37.85
C TYR A 432 11.77 16.66 37.85
N ASN A 433 11.26 17.09 39.01
CA ASN A 433 9.91 17.65 39.20
C ASN A 433 8.72 16.80 38.69
N THR A 434 8.93 15.49 38.48
CA THR A 434 7.94 14.52 37.99
C THR A 434 6.65 14.49 38.82
N PRO A 435 5.44 14.45 38.21
CA PRO A 435 4.19 14.28 38.95
C PRO A 435 4.21 13.01 39.81
N LYS A 436 3.80 13.13 41.07
CA LYS A 436 3.93 12.06 42.09
C LYS A 436 3.45 10.69 41.61
N VAL A 437 2.27 10.62 40.99
CA VAL A 437 1.64 9.36 40.54
C VAL A 437 2.47 8.67 39.45
N LEU A 438 3.10 9.44 38.56
CA LEU A 438 3.93 8.91 37.48
C LEU A 438 5.25 8.36 38.05
N LEU A 439 5.91 9.10 38.94
CA LEU A 439 7.13 8.67 39.61
C LEU A 439 6.91 7.44 40.50
N GLU A 440 5.80 7.38 41.26
CA GLU A 440 5.44 6.20 42.04
C GLU A 440 5.23 4.99 41.12
N ALA A 441 4.53 5.14 39.99
CA ALA A 441 4.28 4.06 39.05
C ALA A 441 5.54 3.59 38.29
N ALA A 442 6.46 4.49 37.94
CA ALA A 442 7.74 4.14 37.33
C ALA A 442 8.58 3.25 38.27
N ILE A 443 8.72 3.67 39.54
CA ILE A 443 9.44 2.90 40.57
C ILE A 443 8.72 1.58 40.87
N ASP A 444 7.40 1.58 40.99
CA ASP A 444 6.63 0.35 41.23
C ASP A 444 6.73 -0.63 40.04
N SER A 445 6.93 -0.17 38.79
CA SER A 445 7.17 -1.04 37.62
C SER A 445 8.49 -1.82 37.69
N VAL A 446 9.51 -1.23 38.31
CA VAL A 446 10.81 -1.88 38.58
C VAL A 446 10.68 -2.83 39.77
N LEU A 447 9.94 -2.44 40.82
CA LEU A 447 9.63 -3.33 41.95
C LEU A 447 8.80 -4.56 41.55
N ALA A 448 7.91 -4.41 40.56
CA ALA A 448 7.05 -5.48 40.05
C ALA A 448 7.74 -6.45 39.07
N GLN A 449 9.04 -6.26 38.77
CA GLN A 449 9.77 -7.16 37.88
C GLN A 449 9.83 -8.58 38.45
N VAL A 450 9.47 -9.58 37.64
CA VAL A 450 9.58 -11.01 38.00
C VAL A 450 11.04 -11.42 38.19
N TYR A 451 11.96 -10.69 37.55
CA TYR A 451 13.39 -10.85 37.73
C TYR A 451 13.87 -10.21 39.05
N PRO A 452 14.62 -10.91 39.93
CA PRO A 452 15.02 -10.36 41.22
C PRO A 452 16.37 -9.61 41.21
N TYR A 453 17.26 -9.91 40.24
CA TYR A 453 18.65 -9.45 40.25
C TYR A 453 18.82 -8.08 39.59
N TRP A 454 18.24 -7.05 40.21
CA TRP A 454 18.36 -5.67 39.75
C TRP A 454 18.73 -4.69 40.86
N GLU A 455 19.12 -3.49 40.45
CA GLU A 455 19.18 -2.29 41.30
C GLU A 455 18.59 -1.10 40.55
N LEU A 456 17.98 -0.16 41.26
CA LEU A 456 17.40 1.06 40.69
C LEU A 456 18.22 2.25 41.17
N CYS A 457 18.94 2.88 40.25
CA CYS A 457 19.86 3.98 40.51
C CYS A 457 19.21 5.30 40.09
N ILE A 458 18.82 6.10 41.08
CA ILE A 458 18.03 7.32 40.91
C ILE A 458 18.87 8.55 41.25
N ALA A 459 18.85 9.56 40.39
CA ALA A 459 19.41 10.87 40.68
C ALA A 459 18.34 11.96 40.55
N ASP A 460 18.00 12.60 41.67
CA ASP A 460 17.15 13.79 41.71
C ASP A 460 18.00 15.03 41.35
N ASP A 461 17.68 15.67 40.23
CA ASP A 461 18.39 16.83 39.68
C ASP A 461 17.94 18.15 40.32
N CYS A 462 17.96 18.19 41.65
CA CYS A 462 17.52 19.33 42.44
C CYS A 462 16.05 19.71 42.16
N SER A 463 15.12 18.75 42.27
CA SER A 463 13.68 19.02 42.17
C SER A 463 13.18 19.97 43.28
N ASP A 464 12.50 21.05 42.89
CA ASP A 464 11.81 21.96 43.81
C ASP A 464 10.53 21.34 44.40
N ALA A 465 9.93 20.37 43.70
CA ALA A 465 8.68 19.75 44.10
C ALA A 465 8.85 18.87 45.36
N PRO A 466 8.25 19.23 46.51
CA PRO A 466 8.60 18.65 47.82
C PRO A 466 8.22 17.17 47.96
N HIS A 467 7.32 16.65 47.11
CA HIS A 467 6.97 15.23 47.13
C HIS A 467 8.08 14.32 46.58
N ILE A 468 8.96 14.81 45.69
CA ILE A 468 10.01 14.00 45.04
C ILE A 468 10.91 13.37 46.10
N LYS A 469 11.53 14.21 46.94
CA LYS A 469 12.42 13.76 48.02
C LYS A 469 11.73 12.81 49.00
N ALA A 470 10.49 13.09 49.37
CA ALA A 470 9.71 12.23 50.27
C ALA A 470 9.39 10.85 49.64
N VAL A 471 9.03 10.81 48.34
CA VAL A 471 8.78 9.57 47.60
C VAL A 471 10.06 8.75 47.47
N LEU A 472 11.15 9.36 47.00
CA LEU A 472 12.44 8.69 46.80
C LEU A 472 13.02 8.13 48.11
N GLN A 473 12.96 8.89 49.20
CA GLN A 473 13.39 8.40 50.53
C GLN A 473 12.53 7.24 51.03
N ARG A 474 11.20 7.30 50.85
CA ARG A 474 10.28 6.22 51.24
C ARG A 474 10.58 4.93 50.47
N TYR A 475 10.87 5.00 49.18
CA TYR A 475 11.21 3.81 48.38
C TYR A 475 12.60 3.26 48.71
N GLY A 476 13.62 4.11 48.89
CA GLY A 476 14.96 3.67 49.32
C GLY A 476 14.97 3.01 50.72
N GLN A 477 14.06 3.39 51.61
CA GLN A 477 13.84 2.71 52.89
C GLN A 477 13.06 1.39 52.76
N ARG A 478 12.23 1.25 51.72
CA ARG A 478 11.39 0.06 51.47
C ARG A 478 12.16 -1.09 50.84
N ASP A 479 13.11 -0.81 49.94
CA ASP A 479 13.91 -1.82 49.26
C ASP A 479 15.36 -1.32 49.06
N ALA A 480 16.32 -2.06 49.64
CA ALA A 480 17.74 -1.72 49.59
C ALA A 480 18.36 -1.77 48.18
N ARG A 481 17.66 -2.33 47.18
CA ARG A 481 18.04 -2.26 45.76
C ARG A 481 17.80 -0.88 45.14
N ILE A 482 17.03 -0.01 45.80
CA ILE A 482 16.73 1.36 45.34
C ILE A 482 17.75 2.33 45.94
N LYS A 483 18.67 2.81 45.12
CA LYS A 483 19.73 3.76 45.47
C LYS A 483 19.34 5.15 44.98
N THR A 484 19.41 6.15 45.86
CA THR A 484 19.05 7.54 45.53
C THR A 484 20.22 8.48 45.82
N VAL A 485 20.46 9.42 44.90
CA VAL A 485 21.33 10.59 45.13
C VAL A 485 20.54 11.86 44.86
N PHE A 486 20.76 12.87 45.71
CA PHE A 486 20.15 14.20 45.58
C PHE A 486 21.24 15.17 45.18
N ARG A 487 21.07 15.87 44.05
CA ARG A 487 22.04 16.86 43.56
C ARG A 487 21.77 18.22 44.20
N ASP A 488 22.84 18.93 44.58
CA ASP A 488 22.74 20.26 45.21
C ASP A 488 22.38 21.38 44.22
N CYS A 489 22.46 21.12 42.92
CA CYS A 489 22.06 22.03 41.86
C CYS A 489 21.54 21.26 40.63
N ASN A 490 20.57 21.86 39.93
CA ASN A 490 20.09 21.38 38.64
C ASN A 490 21.24 21.47 37.63
N GLY A 491 21.63 20.32 37.06
CA GLY A 491 22.66 20.21 36.03
C GLY A 491 22.15 19.61 34.72
N HIS A 492 20.83 19.53 34.57
CA HIS A 492 20.12 18.90 33.47
C HIS A 492 20.38 17.39 33.31
N ILE A 493 19.68 16.82 32.33
CA ILE A 493 19.46 15.38 32.18
C ILE A 493 20.76 14.57 32.08
N SER A 494 21.80 15.05 31.37
CA SER A 494 23.08 14.34 31.30
C SER A 494 23.81 14.30 32.65
N ALA A 495 23.80 15.39 33.42
CA ALA A 495 24.47 15.42 34.72
C ALA A 495 23.73 14.58 35.76
N ALA A 496 22.39 14.55 35.69
CA ALA A 496 21.55 13.66 36.48
C ALA A 496 21.83 12.18 36.15
N SER A 497 21.80 11.80 34.87
CA SER A 497 22.11 10.44 34.41
C SER A 497 23.53 10.00 34.80
N ASN A 498 24.53 10.89 34.72
CA ASN A 498 25.88 10.60 35.20
C ASN A 498 25.95 10.43 36.72
N SER A 499 25.21 11.23 37.50
CA SER A 499 25.09 11.04 38.96
C SER A 499 24.47 9.69 39.32
N ALA A 500 23.44 9.25 38.58
CA ALA A 500 22.85 7.93 38.74
C ALA A 500 23.82 6.81 38.31
N LEU A 501 24.61 7.01 37.25
CA LEU A 501 25.57 6.04 36.71
C LEU A 501 26.70 5.74 37.70
N ASN A 502 27.01 6.69 38.58
CA ASN A 502 27.98 6.51 39.67
C ASN A 502 27.46 5.60 40.80
N LEU A 503 26.15 5.36 40.91
CA LEU A 503 25.55 4.43 41.88
C LEU A 503 25.53 2.97 41.40
N VAL A 504 25.76 2.75 40.10
CA VAL A 504 25.65 1.44 39.43
C VAL A 504 26.82 0.52 39.81
N GLU A 505 26.48 -0.68 40.27
CA GLU A 505 27.39 -1.81 40.49
C GLU A 505 27.22 -2.90 39.43
N ALA A 506 26.06 -2.95 38.77
CA ALA A 506 25.74 -3.93 37.73
C ALA A 506 26.62 -3.81 36.48
N ASP A 507 26.89 -4.96 35.85
CA ASP A 507 27.64 -5.04 34.58
C ASP A 507 26.89 -4.42 33.39
N TYR A 508 25.56 -4.33 33.49
CA TYR A 508 24.67 -3.72 32.50
C TYR A 508 23.79 -2.64 33.14
N VAL A 509 23.56 -1.57 32.38
CA VAL A 509 22.71 -0.43 32.74
C VAL A 509 21.62 -0.26 31.69
N ALA A 510 20.36 -0.36 32.12
CA ALA A 510 19.14 -0.11 31.36
C ALA A 510 18.67 1.32 31.64
N LEU A 511 18.22 2.04 30.61
CA LEU A 511 17.72 3.41 30.74
C LEU A 511 16.19 3.40 30.95
N LEU A 512 15.68 4.24 31.86
CA LEU A 512 14.24 4.42 32.13
C LEU A 512 13.95 5.88 32.47
N ASP A 513 13.03 6.51 31.74
CA ASP A 513 12.52 7.84 32.10
C ASP A 513 11.57 7.78 33.31
N HIS A 514 11.57 8.85 34.11
CA HIS A 514 10.99 8.90 35.45
C HIS A 514 9.46 8.82 35.53
N ASP A 515 8.77 8.89 34.39
CA ASP A 515 7.33 8.84 34.23
C ASP A 515 6.83 7.64 33.41
N ASP A 516 7.74 6.85 32.84
CA ASP A 516 7.45 5.67 32.02
C ASP A 516 7.41 4.35 32.81
N VAL A 517 7.05 3.25 32.14
CA VAL A 517 6.80 1.95 32.78
C VAL A 517 7.49 0.82 32.02
N LEU A 518 8.13 -0.08 32.76
CA LEU A 518 8.65 -1.35 32.22
C LEU A 518 7.59 -2.45 32.23
N ALA A 519 7.58 -3.30 31.20
CA ALA A 519 6.83 -4.56 31.25
C ALA A 519 7.40 -5.46 32.36
N SER A 520 6.57 -6.22 33.08
CA SER A 520 6.97 -6.93 34.31
C SER A 520 7.96 -8.10 34.12
N ASP A 521 8.24 -8.51 32.88
CA ASP A 521 9.27 -9.49 32.52
C ASP A 521 10.44 -8.87 31.71
N ALA A 522 10.51 -7.54 31.59
CA ALA A 522 11.53 -6.83 30.81
C ALA A 522 12.95 -7.22 31.24
N LEU A 523 13.27 -7.08 32.53
CA LEU A 523 14.61 -7.38 33.04
C LEU A 523 14.96 -8.88 32.94
N TYR A 524 13.97 -9.78 33.00
CA TYR A 524 14.19 -11.20 32.79
C TYR A 524 14.59 -11.49 31.33
N ARG A 525 13.94 -10.86 30.34
CA ARG A 525 14.26 -11.04 28.92
C ARG A 525 15.64 -10.51 28.57
N ILE A 526 16.01 -9.34 29.11
CA ILE A 526 17.35 -8.77 29.00
C ILE A 526 18.38 -9.76 29.59
N ALA A 527 18.14 -10.26 30.80
CA ALA A 527 19.02 -11.25 31.45
C ALA A 527 19.11 -12.57 30.68
N GLN A 528 18.03 -13.01 30.05
CA GLN A 528 18.01 -14.18 29.18
C GLN A 528 18.87 -13.98 27.93
N VAL A 529 18.81 -12.81 27.28
CA VAL A 529 19.70 -12.46 26.16
C VAL A 529 21.17 -12.46 26.60
N ILE A 530 21.51 -11.79 27.70
CA ILE A 530 22.89 -11.75 28.23
C ILE A 530 23.40 -13.17 28.55
N ARG A 531 22.55 -14.07 29.06
CA ARG A 531 22.91 -15.48 29.33
C ARG A 531 23.13 -16.27 28.05
N GLN A 532 22.34 -16.02 27.01
CA GLN A 532 22.43 -16.70 25.71
C GLN A 532 23.56 -16.17 24.81
N LYS A 533 23.94 -14.90 24.99
CA LYS A 533 24.96 -14.18 24.23
C LYS A 533 25.85 -13.34 25.16
N PRO A 534 26.81 -13.94 25.90
CA PRO A 534 27.64 -13.22 26.88
C PRO A 534 28.49 -12.07 26.31
N GLU A 535 28.73 -12.09 24.99
CA GLU A 535 29.41 -11.05 24.21
C GLU A 535 28.55 -9.81 23.90
N VAL A 536 27.24 -9.88 24.15
CA VAL A 536 26.31 -8.77 23.90
C VAL A 536 26.75 -7.51 24.64
N CYS A 537 26.68 -6.37 23.95
CA CYS A 537 27.08 -5.08 24.50
C CYS A 537 25.96 -4.05 24.44
N LEU A 538 25.04 -4.15 23.48
CA LEU A 538 23.84 -3.30 23.39
C LEU A 538 22.61 -4.20 23.21
N ILE A 539 21.57 -3.95 24.02
CA ILE A 539 20.25 -4.56 23.85
C ILE A 539 19.21 -3.43 23.75
N TYR A 540 18.22 -3.61 22.88
CA TYR A 540 17.03 -2.75 22.82
C TYR A 540 15.77 -3.59 22.56
N SER A 541 14.58 -3.01 22.80
CA SER A 541 13.30 -3.70 22.63
C SER A 541 12.30 -2.88 21.82
N ASP A 542 11.25 -3.55 21.34
CA ASP A 542 10.02 -2.88 20.94
C ASP A 542 9.40 -2.10 22.12
N GLU A 543 8.55 -1.13 21.78
CA GLU A 543 7.90 -0.21 22.71
C GLU A 543 6.47 0.13 22.23
N ASP A 544 5.62 0.59 23.14
CA ASP A 544 4.34 1.22 22.80
C ASP A 544 4.05 2.41 23.73
N LYS A 545 2.84 2.96 23.63
CA LYS A 545 2.38 4.08 24.45
C LYS A 545 1.25 3.66 25.40
N LEU A 546 1.25 4.24 26.59
CA LEU A 546 0.15 4.20 27.56
C LEU A 546 -0.63 5.51 27.53
N ASP A 547 -1.95 5.41 27.44
CA ASP A 547 -2.85 6.54 27.58
C ASP A 547 -3.10 6.90 29.08
N ASN A 548 -3.94 7.91 29.32
CA ASN A 548 -4.28 8.34 30.68
C ASN A 548 -5.15 7.32 31.47
N ASN A 549 -5.73 6.32 30.80
CA ASN A 549 -6.48 5.23 31.43
C ASN A 549 -5.58 4.02 31.75
N GLY A 550 -4.36 3.98 31.19
CA GLY A 550 -3.46 2.83 31.27
C GLY A 550 -3.64 1.81 30.13
N GLU A 551 -4.37 2.18 29.07
CA GLU A 551 -4.54 1.35 27.88
C GLU A 551 -3.36 1.53 26.91
N ARG A 552 -2.96 0.44 26.26
CA ARG A 552 -1.78 0.37 25.40
C ARG A 552 -2.13 0.64 23.93
N TYR A 553 -1.38 1.51 23.26
CA TYR A 553 -1.63 1.92 21.88
C TYR A 553 -0.34 2.32 21.13
N ALA A 554 -0.44 2.48 19.80
CA ALA A 554 0.65 2.92 18.92
C ALA A 554 1.99 2.17 19.12
N PRO A 555 2.03 0.83 18.91
CA PRO A 555 3.26 0.06 19.01
C PRO A 555 4.28 0.48 17.95
N TYR A 556 5.54 0.60 18.36
CA TYR A 556 6.67 0.64 17.45
C TYR A 556 7.38 -0.72 17.48
N PHE A 557 7.02 -1.55 16.51
CA PHE A 557 7.70 -2.80 16.18
C PHE A 557 8.96 -2.50 15.35
N LYS A 558 10.09 -2.39 16.04
CA LYS A 558 11.40 -1.99 15.52
C LYS A 558 12.03 -3.11 14.69
N PRO A 559 12.91 -2.78 13.73
CA PRO A 559 13.74 -3.79 13.06
C PRO A 559 14.87 -4.26 14.00
N ASP A 560 15.54 -5.34 13.60
CA ASP A 560 16.88 -5.64 14.09
C ASP A 560 17.87 -4.56 13.61
N TRP A 561 19.15 -4.69 13.96
CA TRP A 561 20.15 -3.63 13.80
C TRP A 561 20.15 -2.99 12.39
N ASN A 562 19.87 -1.68 12.34
CA ASN A 562 19.64 -0.93 11.12
C ASN A 562 20.41 0.41 11.20
N PRO A 563 21.72 0.42 10.87
CA PRO A 563 22.57 1.59 11.07
C PRO A 563 22.10 2.86 10.33
N ASP A 564 21.56 2.74 9.12
CA ASP A 564 21.06 3.89 8.36
C ASP A 564 19.75 4.46 8.89
N LEU A 565 18.85 3.59 9.40
CA LEU A 565 17.68 4.07 10.13
C LEU A 565 18.11 4.78 11.43
N LEU A 566 19.15 4.30 12.12
CA LEU A 566 19.69 4.97 13.30
C LEU A 566 20.30 6.34 12.96
N LEU A 567 20.81 6.56 11.75
CA LEU A 567 21.24 7.89 11.32
C LEU A 567 20.07 8.83 11.00
N SER A 568 18.88 8.27 10.80
CA SER A 568 17.65 9.01 10.48
C SER A 568 16.83 9.35 11.74
N HIS A 569 16.79 8.47 12.75
CA HIS A 569 16.22 8.76 14.09
C HIS A 569 16.72 7.77 15.16
N ASN A 570 16.61 8.15 16.44
CA ASN A 570 16.96 7.25 17.56
C ASN A 570 15.86 6.21 17.84
N PHE A 571 15.87 5.07 17.14
CA PHE A 571 14.95 3.96 17.47
C PHE A 571 15.44 3.07 18.63
N VAL A 572 16.71 3.20 19.06
CA VAL A 572 17.26 2.43 20.18
C VAL A 572 16.59 2.90 21.48
N CYS A 573 16.71 4.20 21.78
CA CYS A 573 16.01 4.96 22.82
C CYS A 573 15.59 4.12 24.06
N HIS A 574 14.28 4.11 24.39
CA HIS A 574 13.61 3.19 25.31
C HIS A 574 13.55 1.74 24.74
N LEU A 575 13.83 0.60 25.39
CA LEU A 575 14.58 0.24 26.60
C LEU A 575 16.04 -0.06 26.23
N GLY A 576 16.85 0.97 25.98
CA GLY A 576 18.27 0.80 25.70
C GLY A 576 19.03 0.26 26.92
N VAL A 577 19.74 -0.86 26.74
CA VAL A 577 20.57 -1.50 27.75
C VAL A 577 22.01 -1.63 27.26
N TYR A 578 22.93 -1.10 28.04
CA TYR A 578 24.33 -0.93 27.70
C TYR A 578 25.21 -1.64 28.74
N LYS A 579 26.38 -2.11 28.32
CA LYS A 579 27.41 -2.64 29.23
C LYS A 579 28.05 -1.48 29.99
N THR A 580 27.86 -1.43 31.31
CA THR A 580 28.21 -0.31 32.20
C THR A 580 29.67 0.12 32.03
N GLY A 581 30.59 -0.84 31.90
CA GLY A 581 32.02 -0.56 31.71
C GLY A 581 32.32 0.25 30.44
N LEU A 582 31.62 -0.03 29.32
CA LEU A 582 31.84 0.72 28.08
C LEU A 582 31.19 2.12 28.13
N VAL A 583 30.01 2.26 28.76
CA VAL A 583 29.41 3.59 29.01
C VAL A 583 30.35 4.48 29.83
N ARG A 584 31.01 3.92 30.85
CA ARG A 584 32.01 4.63 31.68
C ARG A 584 33.27 4.99 30.88
N ASN A 585 33.80 4.07 30.08
CA ASN A 585 34.96 4.33 29.21
C ASN A 585 34.69 5.42 28.17
N LEU A 586 33.44 5.55 27.72
CA LEU A 586 32.96 6.59 26.81
C LEU A 586 32.68 7.95 27.50
N GLY A 587 32.91 8.07 28.80
CA GLY A 587 32.67 9.29 29.58
C GLY A 587 31.20 9.55 29.93
N GLY A 588 30.30 8.57 29.78
CA GLY A 588 28.88 8.70 30.11
C GLY A 588 28.10 9.62 29.15
N PHE A 589 27.17 10.39 29.72
CA PHE A 589 26.30 11.34 29.02
C PHE A 589 26.96 12.72 28.93
N ARG A 590 26.75 13.45 27.82
CA ARG A 590 27.42 14.73 27.52
C ARG A 590 26.41 15.89 27.53
N SER A 591 26.51 16.78 28.52
CA SER A 591 25.62 17.94 28.68
C SER A 591 25.58 18.91 27.49
N ASP A 592 26.61 18.91 26.64
CA ASP A 592 26.61 19.65 25.37
C ASP A 592 25.43 19.28 24.45
N TYR A 593 24.79 18.13 24.70
CA TYR A 593 23.69 17.56 23.91
C TYR A 593 22.47 17.19 24.77
N ASP A 594 22.24 17.88 25.90
CA ASP A 594 21.01 17.71 26.68
C ASP A 594 19.77 17.88 25.76
N GLY A 595 18.80 16.97 25.87
CA GLY A 595 17.67 16.83 24.94
C GLY A 595 17.91 15.86 23.77
N ALA A 596 19.14 15.37 23.57
CA ALA A 596 19.52 14.31 22.63
C ALA A 596 20.66 13.40 23.18
N GLN A 597 20.85 13.40 24.49
CA GLN A 597 22.00 12.79 25.18
C GLN A 597 22.02 11.24 25.11
N ASP A 598 20.86 10.63 24.97
CA ASP A 598 20.66 9.20 24.76
C ASP A 598 21.08 8.79 23.34
N TYR A 599 20.72 9.60 22.34
CA TYR A 599 21.12 9.41 20.94
C TYR A 599 22.63 9.62 20.77
N ASP A 600 23.22 10.61 21.46
CA ASP A 600 24.66 10.81 21.51
C ASP A 600 25.39 9.59 22.10
N LEU A 601 24.90 9.07 23.23
CA LEU A 601 25.45 7.87 23.84
C LEU A 601 25.33 6.68 22.88
N ALA A 602 24.15 6.43 22.31
CA ALA A 602 23.92 5.33 21.37
C ALA A 602 24.90 5.38 20.18
N LEU A 603 25.05 6.54 19.53
CA LEU A 603 25.96 6.70 18.38
C LEU A 603 27.43 6.50 18.75
N ARG A 604 27.89 7.04 19.88
CA ARG A 604 29.25 6.79 20.40
C ARG A 604 29.47 5.34 20.81
N TYR A 605 28.43 4.67 21.29
CA TYR A 605 28.51 3.30 21.79
C TYR A 605 28.63 2.29 20.65
N VAL A 606 27.83 2.43 19.60
CA VAL A 606 27.89 1.55 18.42
C VAL A 606 29.13 1.78 17.56
N GLU A 607 29.84 2.90 17.77
CA GLU A 607 31.19 3.14 17.20
C GLU A 607 32.30 2.34 17.91
N GLN A 608 32.01 1.59 18.97
CA GLN A 608 32.99 0.83 19.76
C GLN A 608 32.74 -0.69 19.79
N ILE A 609 31.72 -1.19 19.09
CA ILE A 609 31.30 -2.61 19.12
C ILE A 609 30.94 -3.11 17.73
N ASP A 610 31.03 -4.42 17.53
CA ASP A 610 30.59 -5.05 16.29
C ASP A 610 29.06 -5.18 16.25
N ALA A 611 28.48 -5.14 15.04
CA ALA A 611 27.03 -5.27 14.84
C ALA A 611 26.44 -6.57 15.44
N GLY A 612 27.22 -7.66 15.51
CA GLY A 612 26.81 -8.92 16.14
C GLY A 612 26.64 -8.85 17.67
N GLN A 613 27.19 -7.82 18.32
CA GLN A 613 27.05 -7.56 19.75
C GLN A 613 25.84 -6.69 20.09
N ILE A 614 25.04 -6.32 19.09
CA ILE A 614 23.80 -5.55 19.22
C ILE A 614 22.63 -6.54 19.07
N VAL A 615 21.73 -6.57 20.06
CA VAL A 615 20.59 -7.51 20.06
C VAL A 615 19.28 -6.78 20.26
N HIS A 616 18.38 -6.99 19.31
CA HIS A 616 16.99 -6.60 19.43
C HIS A 616 16.18 -7.69 20.15
N ILE A 617 15.29 -7.29 21.05
CA ILE A 617 14.24 -8.16 21.62
C ILE A 617 12.89 -7.74 21.04
N PRO A 618 12.29 -8.52 20.11
CA PRO A 618 11.04 -8.18 19.43
C PRO A 618 9.80 -8.46 20.32
N HIS A 619 9.78 -7.81 21.49
CA HIS A 619 8.70 -7.79 22.46
C HIS A 619 8.59 -6.39 23.03
N ILE A 620 7.37 -5.96 23.36
CA ILE A 620 7.12 -4.67 23.99
C ILE A 620 7.56 -4.75 25.46
N LEU A 621 8.71 -4.16 25.78
CA LEU A 621 9.26 -4.15 27.15
C LEU A 621 9.24 -2.76 27.81
N TYR A 622 8.89 -1.73 27.03
CA TYR A 622 8.85 -0.34 27.44
C TYR A 622 7.52 0.30 27.04
N HIS A 623 6.98 1.13 27.94
CA HIS A 623 5.70 1.79 27.77
C HIS A 623 5.83 3.29 28.03
N TRP A 624 5.80 4.08 26.95
CA TRP A 624 5.87 5.54 26.98
C TRP A 624 4.54 6.15 27.45
N ARG A 625 4.53 7.02 28.45
CA ARG A 625 3.30 7.73 28.86
C ARG A 625 3.08 9.00 28.06
N ALA A 626 1.91 9.11 27.45
CA ALA A 626 1.50 10.30 26.70
C ALA A 626 1.01 11.46 27.61
N ALA A 627 1.80 11.84 28.61
CA ALA A 627 1.47 12.95 29.50
C ALA A 627 1.52 14.32 28.78
N ALA A 628 0.71 15.28 29.22
CA ALA A 628 0.78 16.65 28.71
C ALA A 628 2.12 17.29 29.09
N GLY A 629 2.89 17.77 28.10
CA GLY A 629 4.26 18.25 28.28
C GLY A 629 5.36 17.17 28.13
N SER A 630 5.00 15.92 27.84
CA SER A 630 5.95 14.85 27.47
C SER A 630 6.28 14.89 25.97
N THR A 631 7.55 14.65 25.63
CA THR A 631 8.05 14.48 24.26
C THR A 631 7.32 13.37 23.50
N ALA A 632 6.69 12.42 24.19
CA ALA A 632 5.86 11.36 23.61
C ALA A 632 4.69 11.87 22.74
N ASN A 633 4.25 13.13 22.93
CA ASN A 633 3.18 13.76 22.15
C ASN A 633 3.69 14.59 20.94
N GLY A 634 5.01 14.68 20.73
CA GLY A 634 5.62 15.23 19.52
C GLY A 634 6.79 16.19 19.80
N ILE A 635 7.82 16.15 18.94
CA ILE A 635 9.03 16.98 19.01
C ILE A 635 8.74 18.50 18.84
N HIS A 636 7.52 18.88 18.48
CA HIS A 636 7.12 20.27 18.27
C HIS A 636 7.21 21.19 19.50
N GLU A 637 7.27 20.67 20.74
CA GLU A 637 7.25 21.54 21.93
C GLU A 637 8.59 22.23 22.25
N LYS A 638 9.75 21.77 21.73
CA LYS A 638 11.07 22.33 22.10
C LYS A 638 12.07 22.37 20.93
N PRO A 639 12.22 23.51 20.22
CA PRO A 639 13.20 23.68 19.13
C PRO A 639 14.65 23.34 19.50
N TYR A 640 15.01 23.47 20.78
CA TYR A 640 16.32 23.10 21.32
C TYR A 640 16.67 21.62 21.09
N ALA A 641 15.70 20.70 21.22
CA ALA A 641 15.95 19.26 21.05
C ALA A 641 16.31 18.90 19.60
N GLN A 642 15.66 19.55 18.61
CA GLN A 642 15.98 19.36 17.19
C GLN A 642 17.42 19.82 16.88
N ASN A 643 17.82 20.97 17.42
CA ASN A 643 19.18 21.49 17.28
C ASN A 643 20.22 20.55 17.94
N ALA A 644 19.91 20.02 19.12
CA ALA A 644 20.76 19.05 19.81
C ALA A 644 20.91 17.77 18.97
N MET A 645 19.83 17.21 18.42
CA MET A 645 19.89 16.03 17.54
C MET A 645 20.74 16.26 16.28
N GLN A 646 20.61 17.43 15.64
CA GLN A 646 21.47 17.77 14.49
C GLN A 646 22.95 17.88 14.89
N ALA A 647 23.25 18.52 16.04
CA ALA A 647 24.61 18.64 16.54
C ALA A 647 25.24 17.29 16.95
N VAL A 648 24.45 16.40 17.56
CA VAL A 648 24.83 15.01 17.86
C VAL A 648 25.21 14.27 16.59
N MET A 649 24.35 14.31 15.58
CA MET A 649 24.56 13.60 14.32
C MET A 649 25.75 14.14 13.54
N GLN A 650 25.91 15.47 13.46
CA GLN A 650 27.06 16.10 12.82
C GLN A 650 28.37 15.70 13.53
N ALA A 651 28.36 15.64 14.86
CA ALA A 651 29.51 15.16 15.64
C ALA A 651 29.81 13.68 15.38
N ALA A 652 28.79 12.81 15.25
CA ALA A 652 28.98 11.40 14.92
C ALA A 652 29.58 11.20 13.52
N LEU A 653 29.03 11.86 12.50
CA LEU A 653 29.56 11.83 11.14
C LEU A 653 31.00 12.36 11.08
N SER A 654 31.32 13.41 11.84
CA SER A 654 32.68 13.96 11.95
C SER A 654 33.66 12.96 12.57
N ARG A 655 33.28 12.24 13.64
CA ARG A 655 34.12 11.17 14.23
C ARG A 655 34.36 10.01 13.26
N ARG A 656 33.38 9.72 12.40
CA ARG A 656 33.46 8.67 11.35
C ARG A 656 34.22 9.12 10.10
N GLY A 657 34.67 10.39 10.04
CA GLY A 657 35.31 10.96 8.86
C GLY A 657 34.38 11.12 7.64
N ALA A 658 33.06 11.08 7.85
CA ALA A 658 32.08 11.15 6.78
C ALA A 658 31.81 12.62 6.39
N CYS A 659 32.05 12.96 5.12
CA CYS A 659 31.64 14.24 4.56
C CYS A 659 30.15 14.20 4.22
N ALA A 660 29.32 14.71 5.13
CA ALA A 660 27.87 14.75 4.99
C ALA A 660 27.27 15.94 5.74
N GLU A 661 26.13 16.41 5.24
CA GLU A 661 25.30 17.46 5.83
C GLU A 661 24.12 16.83 6.59
N VAL A 662 23.77 17.39 7.75
CA VAL A 662 22.64 16.93 8.57
C VAL A 662 21.49 17.94 8.51
N LEU A 663 20.41 17.54 7.85
CA LEU A 663 19.19 18.31 7.73
C LEU A 663 18.13 17.79 8.71
N ALA A 664 17.30 18.68 9.26
CA ALA A 664 16.07 18.28 9.92
C ALA A 664 15.08 17.74 8.87
N HIS A 665 14.32 16.69 9.18
CA HIS A 665 13.36 16.15 8.22
C HIS A 665 12.10 17.03 8.12
N GLU A 666 11.81 17.52 6.91
CA GLU A 666 10.76 18.52 6.66
C GLU A 666 9.36 18.05 7.09
N CYS A 667 9.01 16.78 6.81
CA CYS A 667 7.67 16.24 7.07
C CYS A 667 7.57 15.37 8.34
N LEU A 668 8.64 15.21 9.12
CA LEU A 668 8.67 14.30 10.27
C LEU A 668 9.50 14.90 11.42
N PRO A 669 8.87 15.62 12.35
CA PRO A 669 9.56 16.22 13.50
C PRO A 669 10.40 15.20 14.27
N GLY A 670 11.62 15.57 14.65
CA GLY A 670 12.57 14.71 15.36
C GLY A 670 13.28 13.65 14.52
N ALA A 671 13.01 13.56 13.22
CA ALA A 671 13.85 12.82 12.29
C ALA A 671 14.88 13.75 11.59
N LEU A 672 15.91 13.13 11.04
CA LEU A 672 17.02 13.75 10.32
C LEU A 672 17.15 13.15 8.91
N ARG A 673 17.66 13.95 7.96
CA ARG A 673 18.22 13.48 6.68
C ARG A 673 19.73 13.70 6.71
N VAL A 674 20.49 12.63 6.52
CA VAL A 674 21.94 12.71 6.28
C VAL A 674 22.18 12.72 4.77
N ARG A 675 22.68 13.85 4.25
CA ARG A 675 23.02 14.02 2.83
C ARG A 675 24.52 13.90 2.65
N TYR A 676 24.97 12.74 2.16
CA TYR A 676 26.38 12.47 1.88
C TYR A 676 26.89 13.30 0.69
N ALA A 677 28.10 13.83 0.79
CA ALA A 677 28.74 14.55 -0.30
C ALA A 677 29.37 13.58 -1.32
N LEU A 678 29.31 13.95 -2.60
CA LEU A 678 30.15 13.32 -3.63
C LEU A 678 31.61 13.81 -3.50
N PRO A 679 32.60 13.00 -3.93
CA PRO A 679 33.97 13.48 -4.07
C PRO A 679 34.08 14.55 -5.17
N ASP A 680 35.10 15.43 -5.08
CA ASP A 680 35.37 16.53 -6.04
C ASP A 680 35.36 16.09 -7.52
N LYS A 681 35.68 14.82 -7.77
CA LYS A 681 35.52 14.16 -9.06
C LYS A 681 34.59 12.95 -8.86
N PRO A 682 33.27 13.12 -9.10
CA PRO A 682 32.33 12.02 -9.02
C PRO A 682 32.73 10.90 -10.02
N PRO A 683 32.63 9.62 -9.63
CA PRO A 683 32.93 8.50 -10.52
C PRO A 683 31.97 8.46 -11.72
N LEU A 684 32.39 7.80 -12.80
CA LEU A 684 31.47 7.49 -13.88
C LEU A 684 30.45 6.45 -13.40
N VAL A 685 29.16 6.72 -13.62
CA VAL A 685 28.07 5.75 -13.47
C VAL A 685 27.70 5.18 -14.84
N SER A 686 27.67 3.87 -14.99
CA SER A 686 27.08 3.21 -16.17
C SER A 686 25.64 2.80 -15.87
N ILE A 687 24.68 3.50 -16.49
CA ILE A 687 23.26 3.15 -16.46
C ILE A 687 23.04 1.99 -17.44
N VAL A 688 22.65 0.82 -16.95
CA VAL A 688 22.40 -0.38 -17.75
C VAL A 688 20.90 -0.61 -17.88
N MET A 689 20.42 -0.73 -19.11
CA MET A 689 18.99 -0.78 -19.43
C MET A 689 18.66 -1.87 -20.48
N PRO A 690 18.16 -3.03 -20.07
CA PRO A 690 17.58 -4.01 -20.99
C PRO A 690 16.28 -3.48 -21.60
N THR A 691 16.09 -3.69 -22.91
CA THR A 691 14.86 -3.31 -23.62
C THR A 691 14.49 -4.32 -24.69
N ARG A 692 13.21 -4.40 -25.02
CA ARG A 692 12.70 -5.07 -26.23
C ARG A 692 11.38 -4.41 -26.63
N ASN A 693 11.32 -3.87 -27.84
CA ASN A 693 10.20 -3.07 -28.36
C ASN A 693 9.82 -1.94 -27.38
N GLY A 694 8.59 -1.42 -27.45
CA GLY A 694 8.07 -0.51 -26.44
C GLY A 694 8.61 0.92 -26.52
N PHE A 695 8.89 1.41 -27.73
CA PHE A 695 9.38 2.76 -28.05
C PHE A 695 8.94 3.88 -27.10
N THR A 696 7.64 4.01 -26.81
CA THR A 696 7.10 5.10 -25.97
C THR A 696 7.68 5.10 -24.55
N LEU A 697 7.88 3.91 -23.97
CA LEU A 697 8.42 3.74 -22.62
C LEU A 697 9.93 4.00 -22.62
N LEU A 698 10.65 3.33 -23.54
CA LEU A 698 12.10 3.49 -23.71
C LEU A 698 12.46 4.96 -23.97
N LYS A 699 11.69 5.65 -24.83
CA LYS A 699 11.87 7.07 -25.14
C LYS A 699 11.66 7.94 -23.89
N ARG A 700 10.56 7.74 -23.16
CA ARG A 700 10.28 8.47 -21.92
C ARG A 700 11.39 8.28 -20.90
N CYS A 701 11.85 7.04 -20.70
CA CYS A 701 12.91 6.73 -19.75
C CYS A 701 14.23 7.42 -20.13
N VAL A 702 14.74 7.17 -21.34
CA VAL A 702 16.01 7.73 -21.82
C VAL A 702 15.98 9.26 -21.87
N GLU A 703 14.92 9.88 -22.41
CA GLU A 703 14.83 11.34 -22.45
C GLU A 703 14.69 11.95 -21.05
N SER A 704 13.90 11.36 -20.13
CA SER A 704 13.83 11.87 -18.76
C SER A 704 15.17 11.79 -18.02
N ILE A 705 15.99 10.76 -18.29
CA ILE A 705 17.35 10.66 -17.74
C ILE A 705 18.24 11.76 -18.32
N LEU A 706 18.24 11.96 -19.64
CA LEU A 706 19.05 12.97 -20.31
C LEU A 706 18.68 14.41 -19.93
N GLU A 707 17.38 14.69 -19.80
CA GLU A 707 16.85 16.04 -19.56
C GLU A 707 16.86 16.44 -18.08
N LYS A 708 16.58 15.50 -17.16
CA LYS A 708 16.35 15.81 -15.75
C LYS A 708 17.51 15.47 -14.81
N THR A 709 18.41 14.53 -15.16
CA THR A 709 19.45 14.06 -14.21
C THR A 709 20.59 15.06 -14.04
N ASP A 710 20.85 15.50 -12.81
CA ASP A 710 21.90 16.50 -12.51
C ASP A 710 23.31 15.91 -12.34
N TYR A 711 23.43 14.59 -12.15
CA TYR A 711 24.70 13.92 -11.96
C TYR A 711 25.63 14.12 -13.17
N PRO A 712 26.89 14.58 -12.99
CA PRO A 712 27.69 15.06 -14.11
C PRO A 712 28.25 13.94 -14.99
N GLN A 713 28.59 12.78 -14.42
CA GLN A 713 29.40 11.74 -15.06
C GLN A 713 28.60 10.43 -15.21
N TYR A 714 27.79 10.31 -16.26
CA TYR A 714 27.10 9.06 -16.57
C TYR A 714 27.16 8.69 -18.05
N GLU A 715 27.07 7.40 -18.32
CA GLU A 715 26.76 6.81 -19.62
C GLU A 715 25.50 5.95 -19.53
N ILE A 716 24.86 5.67 -20.67
CA ILE A 716 23.71 4.76 -20.78
C ILE A 716 24.07 3.62 -21.74
N ILE A 717 23.94 2.38 -21.29
CA ILE A 717 24.15 1.16 -22.06
C ILE A 717 22.81 0.47 -22.20
N ILE A 718 22.22 0.59 -23.38
CA ILE A 718 20.95 -0.03 -23.73
C ILE A 718 21.24 -1.38 -24.37
N ILE A 719 20.73 -2.47 -23.81
CA ILE A 719 20.82 -3.81 -24.42
C ILE A 719 19.46 -4.21 -25.02
N ASP A 720 19.41 -4.16 -26.35
CA ASP A 720 18.27 -4.51 -27.18
C ASP A 720 18.16 -6.04 -27.32
N ASN A 721 17.19 -6.65 -26.64
CA ASN A 721 16.94 -8.09 -26.72
C ASN A 721 16.10 -8.48 -27.95
N GLY A 722 16.62 -8.13 -29.13
CA GLY A 722 16.01 -8.46 -30.41
C GLY A 722 14.68 -7.76 -30.64
N SER A 723 14.63 -6.44 -30.50
CA SER A 723 13.48 -5.66 -30.95
C SER A 723 13.23 -5.89 -32.45
N ASP A 724 11.95 -5.97 -32.80
CA ASP A 724 11.43 -6.27 -34.14
C ASP A 724 10.47 -5.18 -34.65
N ASP A 725 10.00 -4.25 -33.79
CA ASP A 725 9.22 -3.10 -34.23
C ASP A 725 10.12 -1.98 -34.81
N ILE A 726 9.69 -1.43 -35.96
CA ILE A 726 10.48 -0.45 -36.72
C ILE A 726 10.68 0.89 -36.01
N VAL A 727 9.81 1.23 -35.04
CA VAL A 727 9.85 2.51 -34.33
C VAL A 727 10.93 2.47 -33.25
N THR A 728 10.95 1.41 -32.45
CA THR A 728 12.01 1.13 -31.47
C THR A 728 13.36 0.99 -32.18
N LEU A 729 13.45 0.23 -33.28
CA LEU A 729 14.71 0.08 -34.03
C LEU A 729 15.26 1.41 -34.56
N ARG A 730 14.39 2.28 -35.11
CA ARG A 730 14.80 3.63 -35.54
C ARG A 730 15.24 4.52 -34.39
N TYR A 731 14.58 4.41 -33.23
CA TYR A 731 14.97 5.16 -32.05
C TYR A 731 16.33 4.71 -31.51
N LEU A 732 16.54 3.40 -31.36
CA LEU A 732 17.83 2.81 -30.99
C LEU A 732 18.95 3.25 -31.94
N GLN A 733 18.72 3.24 -33.25
CA GLN A 733 19.69 3.73 -34.25
C GLN A 733 19.98 5.24 -34.09
N ARG A 734 18.98 6.06 -33.74
CA ARG A 734 19.19 7.48 -33.42
C ARG A 734 20.01 7.66 -32.13
N LEU A 735 19.77 6.82 -31.10
CA LEU A 735 20.50 6.89 -29.83
C LEU A 735 21.98 6.51 -29.97
N GLN A 736 22.34 5.62 -30.91
CA GLN A 736 23.75 5.31 -31.22
C GLN A 736 24.59 6.54 -31.66
N GLY A 737 23.94 7.64 -32.09
CA GLY A 737 24.61 8.89 -32.41
C GLY A 737 24.86 9.82 -31.21
N HIS A 738 24.42 9.46 -30.01
CA HIS A 738 24.52 10.32 -28.81
C HIS A 738 25.76 9.97 -27.98
N GLU A 739 26.57 10.97 -27.63
CA GLU A 739 27.89 10.76 -27.00
C GLU A 739 27.87 9.94 -25.69
N LYS A 740 26.78 10.02 -24.92
CA LYS A 740 26.60 9.27 -23.67
C LYS A 740 25.99 7.88 -23.83
N ILE A 741 25.53 7.47 -25.03
CA ILE A 741 24.71 6.27 -25.20
C ILE A 741 25.41 5.22 -26.06
N THR A 742 25.49 4.00 -25.53
CA THR A 742 25.88 2.79 -26.27
C THR A 742 24.66 1.88 -26.41
N VAL A 743 24.39 1.39 -27.63
CA VAL A 743 23.35 0.40 -27.88
C VAL A 743 23.98 -0.92 -28.32
N ILE A 744 23.71 -1.98 -27.58
CA ILE A 744 24.16 -3.35 -27.82
C ILE A 744 22.95 -4.18 -28.26
N ARG A 745 23.06 -4.94 -29.35
CA ARG A 745 22.01 -5.88 -29.77
C ARG A 745 22.34 -7.29 -29.30
N ASP A 746 21.35 -7.98 -28.75
CA ASP A 746 21.47 -9.36 -28.28
C ASP A 746 20.19 -10.17 -28.58
N ASP A 747 20.21 -10.92 -29.69
CA ASP A 747 19.06 -11.73 -30.15
C ASP A 747 18.89 -13.08 -29.41
N SER A 748 19.56 -13.28 -28.26
CA SER A 748 19.40 -14.52 -27.46
C SER A 748 18.02 -14.62 -26.78
N PRO A 749 17.57 -15.83 -26.37
CA PRO A 749 16.32 -15.98 -25.61
C PRO A 749 16.30 -15.11 -24.36
N PHE A 750 15.14 -14.51 -24.06
CA PHE A 750 15.00 -13.53 -22.99
C PHE A 750 15.40 -14.11 -21.62
N ASN A 751 16.43 -13.51 -21.03
CA ASN A 751 16.93 -13.78 -19.69
C ASN A 751 17.44 -12.43 -19.15
N TYR A 752 16.68 -11.83 -18.23
CA TYR A 752 16.94 -10.49 -17.69
C TYR A 752 18.29 -10.42 -16.96
N ALA A 753 18.61 -11.46 -16.18
CA ALA A 753 19.89 -11.60 -15.51
C ALA A 753 21.06 -11.63 -16.51
N ALA A 754 20.98 -12.47 -17.55
CA ALA A 754 22.03 -12.58 -18.58
C ALA A 754 22.20 -11.31 -19.42
N LEU A 755 21.11 -10.58 -19.72
CA LEU A 755 21.17 -9.32 -20.44
C LEU A 755 21.91 -8.24 -19.62
N ASN A 756 21.57 -8.12 -18.32
CA ASN A 756 22.28 -7.22 -17.41
C ASN A 756 23.75 -7.61 -17.24
N ASN A 757 24.08 -8.89 -16.97
CA ASN A 757 25.45 -9.37 -16.84
C ASN A 757 26.31 -9.02 -18.08
N ARG A 758 25.77 -9.26 -19.29
CA ARG A 758 26.45 -8.92 -20.55
C ARG A 758 26.67 -7.41 -20.71
N ALA A 759 25.65 -6.59 -20.47
CA ALA A 759 25.79 -5.13 -20.54
C ALA A 759 26.79 -4.58 -19.50
N VAL A 760 26.73 -5.06 -18.26
CA VAL A 760 27.69 -4.72 -17.18
C VAL A 760 29.13 -5.08 -17.54
N SER A 761 29.37 -6.16 -18.30
CA SER A 761 30.73 -6.50 -18.77
C SER A 761 31.35 -5.37 -19.61
N THR A 762 30.54 -4.63 -20.37
CA THR A 762 30.97 -3.50 -21.22
C THR A 762 30.99 -2.14 -20.51
N ALA A 763 30.38 -2.04 -19.33
CA ALA A 763 30.30 -0.81 -18.53
C ALA A 763 31.68 -0.26 -18.15
N ARG A 764 31.92 1.05 -18.35
CA ARG A 764 33.17 1.73 -17.97
C ARG A 764 33.10 2.38 -16.60
N GLY A 765 31.90 2.51 -16.02
CA GLY A 765 31.67 3.11 -14.72
C GLY A 765 32.22 2.28 -13.56
N GLU A 766 32.69 2.98 -12.54
CA GLU A 766 33.00 2.41 -11.23
C GLU A 766 31.70 2.09 -10.46
N LEU A 767 30.66 2.88 -10.70
CA LEU A 767 29.29 2.61 -10.28
C LEU A 767 28.47 2.07 -11.45
N LEU A 768 27.58 1.15 -11.13
CA LEU A 768 26.52 0.63 -12.00
C LEU A 768 25.18 1.18 -11.52
N ALA A 769 24.30 1.52 -12.45
CA ALA A 769 22.90 1.79 -12.17
C ALA A 769 22.05 0.84 -13.03
N LEU A 770 21.47 -0.19 -12.43
CA LEU A 770 20.62 -1.18 -13.08
C LEU A 770 19.19 -0.62 -13.14
N LEU A 771 18.69 -0.33 -14.33
CA LEU A 771 17.41 0.32 -14.56
C LEU A 771 16.53 -0.44 -15.56
N ASN A 772 15.23 -0.48 -15.32
CA ASN A 772 14.24 -0.89 -16.33
C ASN A 772 14.02 0.22 -17.38
N ASN A 773 13.53 -0.16 -18.56
CA ASN A 773 13.30 0.76 -19.68
C ASN A 773 11.97 1.55 -19.61
N ASP A 774 11.18 1.37 -18.55
CA ASP A 774 9.84 1.93 -18.34
C ASP A 774 9.76 2.79 -17.06
N LEU A 775 10.87 3.47 -16.73
CA LEU A 775 10.94 4.48 -15.67
C LEU A 775 10.74 5.91 -16.19
N GLU A 776 10.45 6.84 -15.29
CA GLU A 776 10.60 8.28 -15.51
C GLU A 776 11.20 8.97 -14.27
N VAL A 777 12.25 9.78 -14.46
CA VAL A 777 12.86 10.60 -13.40
C VAL A 777 11.85 11.60 -12.82
N ILE A 778 11.71 11.65 -11.50
CA ILE A 778 10.92 12.68 -10.80
C ILE A 778 11.82 13.83 -10.33
N ASN A 779 12.82 13.55 -9.49
CA ASN A 779 13.73 14.57 -8.95
C ASN A 779 15.13 14.53 -9.61
N PRO A 780 15.73 15.68 -9.96
CA PRO A 780 17.03 15.74 -10.64
C PRO A 780 18.20 15.05 -9.93
N ASP A 781 18.21 15.14 -8.59
CA ASP A 781 19.28 14.68 -7.71
C ASP A 781 19.24 13.18 -7.41
N TRP A 782 18.33 12.42 -8.03
CA TRP A 782 18.13 10.99 -7.78
C TRP A 782 19.44 10.19 -7.86
N LEU A 783 20.24 10.41 -8.90
CA LEU A 783 21.49 9.68 -9.12
C LEU A 783 22.62 10.19 -8.23
N THR A 784 22.59 11.48 -7.89
CA THR A 784 23.50 12.12 -6.93
C THR A 784 23.35 11.53 -5.53
N GLU A 785 22.12 11.43 -5.03
CA GLU A 785 21.77 10.78 -3.76
C GLU A 785 22.19 9.30 -3.75
N MET A 786 21.81 8.53 -4.77
CA MET A 786 22.12 7.09 -4.82
C MET A 786 23.62 6.81 -4.98
N ALA A 787 24.34 7.59 -5.78
CA ALA A 787 25.78 7.44 -5.96
C ALA A 787 26.57 7.80 -4.69
N ALA A 788 26.17 8.84 -3.95
CA ALA A 788 26.81 9.20 -2.69
C ALA A 788 26.65 8.10 -1.62
N LEU A 789 25.49 7.44 -1.57
CA LEU A 789 25.28 6.26 -0.72
C LEU A 789 26.07 5.04 -1.21
N ALA A 790 26.08 4.76 -2.53
CA ALA A 790 26.78 3.60 -3.09
C ALA A 790 28.32 3.71 -3.03
N LEU A 791 28.86 4.91 -2.84
CA LEU A 791 30.30 5.15 -2.61
C LEU A 791 30.77 4.77 -1.20
N ARG A 792 29.86 4.59 -0.24
CA ARG A 792 30.22 4.16 1.13
C ARG A 792 30.75 2.72 1.14
N PRO A 793 31.93 2.43 1.71
CA PRO A 793 32.52 1.10 1.69
C PRO A 793 31.64 0.00 2.29
N ASP A 794 30.82 0.32 3.30
CA ASP A 794 29.90 -0.59 3.99
C ASP A 794 28.60 -0.88 3.21
N VAL A 795 28.28 -0.08 2.19
CA VAL A 795 27.07 -0.23 1.37
C VAL A 795 27.37 -1.11 0.16
N GLY A 796 26.48 -2.03 -0.17
CA GLY A 796 26.61 -2.97 -1.29
C GLY A 796 25.64 -2.68 -2.44
N ALA A 797 24.41 -2.28 -2.15
CA ALA A 797 23.42 -1.83 -3.13
C ALA A 797 22.52 -0.72 -2.56
N VAL A 798 22.06 0.18 -3.42
CA VAL A 798 21.16 1.30 -3.10
C VAL A 798 19.91 1.24 -3.97
N GLY A 799 18.72 1.28 -3.36
CA GLY A 799 17.43 1.28 -4.05
C GLY A 799 16.69 2.62 -3.96
N ALA A 800 16.01 2.98 -5.04
CA ALA A 800 15.16 4.17 -5.13
C ALA A 800 13.74 3.93 -4.55
N LYS A 801 12.97 5.01 -4.38
CA LYS A 801 11.53 4.97 -4.11
C LYS A 801 10.75 5.04 -5.43
N LEU A 802 9.99 3.99 -5.74
CA LEU A 802 9.25 3.91 -7.00
C LEU A 802 7.75 4.11 -6.79
N TRP A 803 7.16 4.93 -7.67
CA TRP A 803 5.74 5.26 -7.69
C TRP A 803 5.06 4.67 -8.93
N TYR A 804 3.82 4.21 -8.75
CA TYR A 804 2.90 4.00 -9.87
C TYR A 804 2.48 5.35 -10.47
N PRO A 805 2.04 5.40 -11.74
CA PRO A 805 1.58 6.63 -12.40
C PRO A 805 0.35 7.29 -11.76
N ASN A 806 -0.34 6.60 -10.85
CA ASN A 806 -1.48 7.09 -10.07
C ASN A 806 -1.07 7.66 -8.69
N ASP A 807 0.21 7.97 -8.48
CA ASP A 807 0.77 8.45 -7.20
C ASP A 807 0.53 7.51 -5.99
N THR A 808 0.43 6.20 -6.24
CA THR A 808 0.52 5.16 -5.19
C THR A 808 1.88 4.50 -5.20
N LEU A 809 2.36 4.08 -4.03
CA LEU A 809 3.70 3.50 -3.87
C LEU A 809 3.78 2.11 -4.51
N GLN A 810 4.86 1.86 -5.24
CA GLN A 810 5.17 0.54 -5.77
C GLN A 810 6.36 -0.10 -5.05
N HIS A 811 7.39 0.67 -4.68
CA HIS A 811 8.56 0.16 -3.98
C HIS A 811 9.00 1.09 -2.85
N GLY A 812 8.66 0.70 -1.63
CA GLY A 812 9.23 1.21 -0.37
C GLY A 812 10.33 0.33 0.20
N GLY A 813 11.02 -0.45 -0.65
CA GLY A 813 11.88 -1.56 -0.25
C GLY A 813 11.32 -2.95 -0.56
N VAL A 814 12.16 -3.99 -0.45
CA VAL A 814 11.72 -5.41 -0.50
C VAL A 814 11.90 -6.05 0.88
N ILE A 815 10.85 -6.74 1.33
CA ILE A 815 10.86 -7.58 2.55
C ILE A 815 10.91 -9.04 2.11
N VAL A 816 11.84 -9.82 2.64
CA VAL A 816 11.91 -11.27 2.39
C VAL A 816 10.89 -12.04 3.23
N GLY A 817 10.41 -13.17 2.70
CA GLY A 817 9.35 -13.99 3.28
C GLY A 817 7.93 -13.50 2.99
N LEU A 818 7.77 -12.22 2.67
CA LEU A 818 6.49 -11.61 2.28
C LEU A 818 5.95 -12.31 1.02
N GLY A 819 4.68 -12.74 1.05
CA GLY A 819 4.11 -13.57 -0.03
C GLY A 819 4.74 -14.97 -0.19
N GLY A 820 5.61 -15.38 0.74
CA GLY A 820 6.28 -16.68 0.75
C GLY A 820 7.64 -16.76 0.05
N VAL A 821 8.17 -15.65 -0.50
CA VAL A 821 9.57 -15.51 -0.96
C VAL A 821 10.08 -14.10 -0.68
N ALA A 822 9.47 -13.09 -1.29
CA ALA A 822 9.76 -11.67 -1.10
C ALA A 822 8.63 -10.82 -1.72
N GLY A 823 8.43 -9.60 -1.19
CA GLY A 823 7.39 -8.68 -1.66
C GLY A 823 7.74 -7.20 -1.37
N HIS A 824 6.94 -6.27 -1.89
CA HIS A 824 7.26 -4.84 -1.84
C HIS A 824 6.64 -4.18 -0.60
N SER A 825 7.47 -3.44 0.14
CA SER A 825 7.09 -2.73 1.36
C SER A 825 6.11 -1.58 1.06
N HIS A 826 5.00 -1.53 1.82
CA HIS A 826 3.94 -0.50 1.76
C HIS A 826 3.31 -0.29 0.37
N LYS A 827 3.19 -1.37 -0.42
CA LYS A 827 2.60 -1.29 -1.76
C LYS A 827 1.20 -0.66 -1.72
N HIS A 828 0.90 0.17 -2.73
CA HIS A 828 -0.32 0.95 -2.89
C HIS A 828 -0.57 2.06 -1.87
N PHE A 829 0.36 2.36 -0.94
CA PHE A 829 0.21 3.51 -0.05
C PHE A 829 0.23 4.84 -0.85
N PRO A 830 -0.67 5.79 -0.56
CA PRO A 830 -0.74 7.04 -1.31
C PRO A 830 0.47 7.95 -1.04
N LYS A 831 0.83 8.77 -2.03
CA LYS A 831 1.90 9.77 -1.92
C LYS A 831 1.69 10.71 -0.73
N GLY A 832 2.79 11.00 -0.02
CA GLY A 832 2.77 11.75 1.24
C GLY A 832 2.48 10.91 2.49
N ASN A 833 2.03 9.65 2.37
CA ASN A 833 1.87 8.77 3.54
C ASN A 833 3.25 8.45 4.17
N PRO A 834 3.44 8.64 5.49
CA PRO A 834 4.71 8.37 6.16
C PRO A 834 5.06 6.87 6.28
N GLY A 835 4.09 5.99 6.06
CA GLY A 835 4.23 4.54 6.29
C GLY A 835 4.31 4.18 7.78
N PHE A 836 4.55 2.90 8.05
CA PHE A 836 4.71 2.37 9.40
C PHE A 836 5.86 3.10 10.13
N CYS A 837 5.55 3.77 11.23
CA CYS A 837 6.49 4.52 12.07
C CYS A 837 7.43 5.47 11.27
N GLY A 838 6.93 6.08 10.19
CA GLY A 838 7.70 7.04 9.37
C GLY A 838 8.66 6.39 8.36
N ARG A 839 8.71 5.06 8.25
CA ARG A 839 9.70 4.34 7.42
C ARG A 839 9.67 4.69 5.93
N LEU A 840 8.60 5.25 5.37
CA LEU A 840 8.60 5.70 3.96
C LEU A 840 9.27 7.07 3.74
N LEU A 841 9.72 7.72 4.80
CA LEU A 841 10.38 9.02 4.78
C LEU A 841 11.85 8.95 5.24
N LEU A 842 12.33 7.78 5.70
CA LEU A 842 13.65 7.62 6.29
C LEU A 842 14.54 6.67 5.48
N THR A 843 15.81 7.06 5.30
CA THR A 843 16.83 6.17 4.73
C THR A 843 17.07 5.02 5.69
N GLN A 844 17.12 3.79 5.18
CA GLN A 844 17.21 2.60 6.03
C GLN A 844 17.89 1.44 5.32
N ASN A 845 18.41 0.50 6.09
CA ASN A 845 18.87 -0.78 5.56
C ASN A 845 17.71 -1.76 5.39
N LEU A 846 17.78 -2.57 4.34
CA LEU A 846 16.81 -3.64 4.06
C LEU A 846 17.52 -4.95 3.72
N SER A 847 16.77 -6.03 3.62
CA SER A 847 17.29 -7.29 3.07
C SER A 847 17.50 -7.19 1.57
N ALA A 848 16.58 -6.58 0.83
CA ALA A 848 16.72 -6.34 -0.60
C ALA A 848 16.09 -5.02 -1.09
N VAL A 849 16.52 -4.61 -2.28
CA VAL A 849 15.97 -3.53 -3.10
C VAL A 849 15.81 -4.02 -4.54
N THR A 850 14.93 -3.41 -5.33
CA THR A 850 14.64 -3.94 -6.67
C THR A 850 15.62 -3.46 -7.74
N ALA A 851 15.94 -4.32 -8.71
CA ALA A 851 16.73 -3.94 -9.90
C ALA A 851 15.95 -3.11 -10.92
N ALA A 852 14.68 -2.77 -10.67
CA ALA A 852 14.00 -1.76 -11.48
C ALA A 852 14.73 -0.41 -11.41
N CYS A 853 15.29 -0.03 -10.25
CA CYS A 853 16.28 1.05 -10.12
C CYS A 853 17.20 0.79 -8.91
N MET A 854 18.41 0.28 -9.20
CA MET A 854 19.43 -0.08 -8.20
C MET A 854 20.79 0.52 -8.58
N VAL A 855 21.49 1.17 -7.63
CA VAL A 855 22.86 1.68 -7.81
C VAL A 855 23.83 0.94 -6.90
N LEU A 856 24.98 0.52 -7.43
CA LEU A 856 26.00 -0.24 -6.70
C LEU A 856 27.38 -0.12 -7.33
N ARG A 857 28.45 -0.44 -6.56
CA ARG A 857 29.81 -0.50 -7.11
C ARG A 857 29.95 -1.69 -8.06
N LYS A 858 30.60 -1.48 -9.21
CA LYS A 858 30.95 -2.55 -10.15
C LYS A 858 31.84 -3.62 -9.51
N SER A 859 32.69 -3.23 -8.54
CA SER A 859 33.49 -4.18 -7.74
C SER A 859 32.62 -5.14 -6.94
N VAL A 860 31.64 -4.65 -6.17
CA VAL A 860 30.71 -5.48 -5.38
C VAL A 860 29.88 -6.39 -6.28
N TYR A 861 29.37 -5.88 -7.40
CA TYR A 861 28.64 -6.71 -8.36
C TYR A 861 29.51 -7.85 -8.92
N THR A 862 30.78 -7.58 -9.19
CA THR A 862 31.74 -8.59 -9.68
C THR A 862 32.11 -9.59 -8.59
N GLU A 863 32.32 -9.13 -7.37
CA GLU A 863 32.68 -9.93 -6.18
C GLU A 863 31.64 -11.01 -5.86
N VAL A 864 30.35 -10.67 -5.92
CA VAL A 864 29.26 -11.63 -5.69
C VAL A 864 28.91 -12.48 -6.92
N GLY A 865 29.53 -12.22 -8.09
CA GLY A 865 29.30 -12.94 -9.34
C GLY A 865 28.12 -12.48 -10.18
N GLY A 866 27.63 -11.24 -9.99
CA GLY A 866 26.53 -10.66 -10.76
C GLY A 866 25.16 -11.29 -10.48
N PHE A 867 24.24 -11.22 -11.45
CA PHE A 867 22.95 -11.92 -11.34
C PHE A 867 23.10 -13.42 -11.63
N ASP A 868 22.33 -14.26 -10.93
CA ASP A 868 22.22 -15.69 -11.22
C ASP A 868 21.38 -15.93 -12.48
N GLU A 869 22.04 -15.84 -13.63
CA GLU A 869 21.43 -16.09 -14.94
C GLU A 869 21.09 -17.57 -15.22
N THR A 870 21.52 -18.50 -14.36
CA THR A 870 21.27 -19.94 -14.51
C THR A 870 19.96 -20.35 -13.86
N HIS A 871 19.70 -19.87 -12.64
CA HIS A 871 18.53 -20.26 -11.85
C HIS A 871 17.44 -19.19 -11.80
N LEU A 872 17.79 -17.90 -11.92
CA LEU A 872 16.90 -16.75 -11.70
C LEU A 872 16.82 -15.84 -12.93
N SER A 873 16.48 -16.45 -14.06
CA SER A 873 16.41 -15.81 -15.38
C SER A 873 15.54 -14.54 -15.45
N VAL A 874 14.48 -14.42 -14.65
CA VAL A 874 13.50 -13.33 -14.76
C VAL A 874 12.93 -12.85 -13.42
N ALA A 875 12.67 -13.72 -12.45
CA ALA A 875 12.16 -13.34 -11.12
C ALA A 875 13.21 -13.50 -10.02
N PHE A 876 13.10 -12.70 -8.95
CA PHE A 876 13.92 -12.73 -7.73
C PHE A 876 15.45 -12.58 -7.88
N ASN A 877 15.98 -12.32 -9.09
CA ASN A 877 17.41 -12.11 -9.31
C ASN A 877 17.97 -10.91 -8.52
N ASP A 878 17.18 -9.86 -8.34
CA ASP A 878 17.50 -8.69 -7.52
C ASP A 878 17.50 -9.01 -6.02
N VAL A 879 16.53 -9.80 -5.56
CA VAL A 879 16.47 -10.31 -4.18
C VAL A 879 17.69 -11.19 -3.87
N ASP A 880 18.00 -12.15 -4.74
CA ASP A 880 19.13 -13.06 -4.58
C ASP A 880 20.49 -12.33 -4.62
N LEU A 881 20.67 -11.38 -5.56
CA LEU A 881 21.83 -10.51 -5.62
C LEU A 881 22.00 -9.74 -4.30
N CYS A 882 20.93 -9.11 -3.82
CA CYS A 882 20.93 -8.38 -2.55
C CYS A 882 21.28 -9.27 -1.36
N LEU A 883 20.78 -10.51 -1.31
CA LEU A 883 21.09 -11.45 -0.22
C LEU A 883 22.54 -11.95 -0.29
N ARG A 884 23.10 -12.21 -1.47
CA ARG A 884 24.54 -12.54 -1.65
C ARG A 884 25.45 -11.36 -1.27
N ILE A 885 25.04 -10.13 -1.58
CA ILE A 885 25.73 -8.90 -1.14
C ILE A 885 25.78 -8.83 0.39
N ARG A 886 24.68 -9.17 1.08
CA ARG A 886 24.63 -9.25 2.55
C ARG A 886 25.45 -10.40 3.14
N GLU A 887 25.57 -11.54 2.44
CA GLU A 887 26.47 -12.63 2.86
C GLU A 887 27.96 -12.21 2.87
N GLN A 888 28.37 -11.22 2.06
CA GLN A 888 29.71 -10.61 2.11
C GLN A 888 29.85 -9.51 3.19
N GLY A 889 28.81 -9.24 3.98
CA GLY A 889 28.84 -8.26 5.07
C GLY A 889 28.48 -6.82 4.66
N TYR A 890 28.07 -6.58 3.41
CA TYR A 890 27.61 -5.27 2.96
C TYR A 890 26.13 -5.01 3.33
N TRP A 891 25.78 -3.73 3.48
CA TRP A 891 24.39 -3.29 3.68
C TRP A 891 23.72 -2.93 2.35
N ASN A 892 22.47 -3.38 2.18
CA ASN A 892 21.58 -2.83 1.15
C ASN A 892 20.82 -1.66 1.76
N VAL A 893 20.86 -0.49 1.12
CA VAL A 893 20.24 0.76 1.57
C VAL A 893 19.06 1.09 0.65
N TRP A 894 17.96 1.55 1.23
CA TRP A 894 16.88 2.18 0.49
C TRP A 894 16.77 3.65 0.88
N THR A 895 16.73 4.54 -0.10
CA THR A 895 16.59 5.99 0.10
C THR A 895 15.22 6.49 -0.40
N PRO A 896 14.46 7.24 0.41
CA PRO A 896 13.21 7.87 -0.02
C PRO A 896 13.45 9.08 -0.93
N TYR A 897 14.69 9.57 -1.03
CA TYR A 897 15.04 10.84 -1.69
C TYR A 897 15.41 10.69 -3.17
N ALA A 898 15.61 9.47 -3.67
CA ALA A 898 15.67 9.19 -5.11
C ALA A 898 14.31 8.64 -5.55
N GLN A 899 13.57 9.38 -6.39
CA GLN A 899 12.20 9.05 -6.76
C GLN A 899 12.01 8.97 -8.28
N MET A 900 11.28 7.94 -8.70
CA MET A 900 10.92 7.71 -10.11
C MET A 900 9.50 7.18 -10.23
N TYR A 901 8.84 7.46 -11.35
CA TYR A 901 7.66 6.68 -11.77
C TYR A 901 8.13 5.40 -12.46
N HIS A 902 7.38 4.31 -12.29
CA HIS A 902 7.61 3.03 -12.98
C HIS A 902 6.29 2.56 -13.61
N TYR A 903 6.28 2.42 -14.93
CA TYR A 903 5.10 2.05 -15.72
C TYR A 903 4.90 0.52 -15.85
N GLU A 904 5.48 -0.22 -14.89
CA GLU A 904 5.56 -1.67 -14.67
C GLU A 904 4.80 -2.61 -15.63
N SER A 905 5.52 -3.64 -16.09
CA SER A 905 5.01 -4.80 -16.84
C SER A 905 4.40 -4.49 -18.21
N ALA A 906 4.40 -3.23 -18.65
CA ALA A 906 3.90 -2.82 -19.96
C ALA A 906 4.66 -3.44 -21.16
N THR A 907 5.87 -3.97 -20.96
CA THR A 907 6.63 -4.75 -21.96
C THR A 907 6.71 -6.26 -21.67
N ARG A 908 6.63 -6.67 -20.39
CA ARG A 908 6.83 -8.06 -19.94
C ARG A 908 5.54 -8.90 -19.94
N GLY A 909 4.40 -8.27 -19.64
CA GLY A 909 3.13 -8.95 -19.36
C GLY A 909 3.16 -9.81 -18.08
N TYR A 910 2.00 -10.32 -17.70
CA TYR A 910 1.84 -11.15 -16.49
C TYR A 910 2.44 -12.56 -16.66
N GLU A 911 2.50 -13.35 -15.58
CA GLU A 911 2.88 -14.77 -15.60
C GLU A 911 1.70 -15.65 -16.09
N ASP A 912 1.29 -15.40 -17.32
CA ASP A 912 0.03 -15.83 -17.94
C ASP A 912 0.11 -17.14 -18.74
N THR A 913 1.29 -17.56 -19.20
CA THR A 913 1.47 -18.83 -19.93
C THR A 913 1.94 -19.97 -19.02
N PRO A 914 1.66 -21.25 -19.36
CA PRO A 914 2.16 -22.41 -18.61
C PRO A 914 3.68 -22.44 -18.48
N GLU A 915 4.42 -21.99 -19.49
CA GLU A 915 5.88 -21.96 -19.52
C GLU A 915 6.43 -20.90 -18.57
N LYS A 916 5.81 -19.70 -18.55
CA LYS A 916 6.07 -18.61 -17.62
C LYS A 916 5.82 -19.06 -16.17
N GLN A 917 4.67 -19.66 -15.90
CA GLN A 917 4.31 -20.20 -14.58
C GLN A 917 5.26 -21.31 -14.13
N ALA A 918 5.62 -22.23 -15.03
CA ALA A 918 6.58 -23.28 -14.74
C ALA A 918 8.00 -22.74 -14.47
N ARG A 919 8.42 -21.66 -15.15
CA ARG A 919 9.67 -20.94 -14.86
C ARG A 919 9.60 -20.28 -13.47
N PHE A 920 8.58 -19.49 -13.21
CA PHE A 920 8.38 -18.81 -11.92
C PHE A 920 8.32 -19.80 -10.74
N ALA A 921 7.69 -20.96 -10.93
CA ALA A 921 7.69 -22.03 -9.93
C ALA A 921 9.10 -22.59 -9.64
N ARG A 922 9.97 -22.73 -10.65
CA ARG A 922 11.39 -23.12 -10.45
C ARG A 922 12.19 -22.02 -9.78
N GLU A 923 11.96 -20.76 -10.13
CA GLU A 923 12.61 -19.59 -9.52
C GLU A 923 12.24 -19.50 -8.01
N ILE A 924 10.97 -19.76 -7.65
CA ILE A 924 10.51 -19.89 -6.26
C ILE A 924 11.18 -21.07 -5.53
N ASP A 925 11.27 -22.24 -6.17
CA ASP A 925 11.84 -23.44 -5.58
C ASP A 925 13.35 -23.29 -5.32
N TYR A 926 14.06 -22.63 -6.24
CA TYR A 926 15.46 -22.24 -6.06
C TYR A 926 15.62 -21.30 -4.86
N MET A 927 14.85 -20.20 -4.81
CA MET A 927 14.94 -19.26 -3.68
C MET A 927 14.70 -19.95 -2.34
N LYS A 928 13.70 -20.82 -2.25
CA LYS A 928 13.40 -21.59 -1.03
C LYS A 928 14.47 -22.62 -0.69
N THR A 929 15.12 -23.21 -1.69
CA THR A 929 16.20 -24.19 -1.49
C THR A 929 17.51 -23.53 -1.07
N ARG A 930 17.86 -22.38 -1.69
CA ARG A 930 19.11 -21.65 -1.43
C ARG A 930 19.09 -20.83 -0.14
N TRP A 931 17.95 -20.21 0.18
CA TRP A 931 17.83 -19.28 1.30
C TRP A 931 17.06 -19.87 2.50
N GLY A 932 16.13 -20.81 2.26
CA GLY A 932 15.50 -21.59 3.33
C GLY A 932 14.85 -20.74 4.41
N GLU A 933 15.22 -20.99 5.68
CA GLU A 933 14.66 -20.29 6.84
C GLU A 933 15.08 -18.81 6.95
N SER A 934 16.12 -18.35 6.23
CA SER A 934 16.51 -16.93 6.25
C SER A 934 15.44 -16.03 5.62
N LEU A 935 14.69 -16.55 4.64
CA LEU A 935 13.54 -15.84 4.06
C LEU A 935 12.44 -15.59 5.11
N LEU A 936 12.34 -16.40 6.17
CA LEU A 936 11.32 -16.22 7.21
C LEU A 936 11.75 -15.17 8.27
N HIS A 937 12.99 -14.71 8.24
CA HIS A 937 13.61 -13.87 9.27
C HIS A 937 14.33 -12.67 8.62
N ASP A 938 13.56 -11.79 7.97
CA ASP A 938 14.09 -10.51 7.50
C ASP A 938 14.45 -9.60 8.70
N PRO A 939 15.73 -9.25 8.93
CA PRO A 939 16.12 -8.37 10.04
C PRO A 939 15.50 -6.96 9.94
N ALA A 940 15.08 -6.52 8.74
CA ALA A 940 14.40 -5.25 8.57
C ALA A 940 12.88 -5.32 8.83
N TYR A 941 12.33 -6.48 9.21
CA TYR A 941 10.87 -6.67 9.36
C TYR A 941 10.49 -7.49 10.61
N ASN A 942 9.95 -6.79 11.60
CA ASN A 942 9.65 -7.33 12.92
C ASN A 942 8.71 -8.56 12.88
N PRO A 943 8.94 -9.60 13.69
CA PRO A 943 8.12 -10.82 13.73
C PRO A 943 6.69 -10.63 14.26
N ASN A 944 6.38 -9.50 14.90
CA ASN A 944 5.02 -9.12 15.27
C ASN A 944 4.19 -8.58 14.08
N LEU A 945 4.79 -8.41 12.91
CA LEU A 945 4.14 -7.98 11.65
C LEU A 945 3.93 -9.16 10.68
N THR A 946 2.84 -9.11 9.91
CA THR A 946 2.43 -10.22 9.02
C THR A 946 3.28 -10.32 7.75
N LEU A 947 3.49 -11.55 7.25
CA LEU A 947 4.08 -11.82 5.93
C LEU A 947 3.02 -12.11 4.84
N ASP A 948 1.74 -11.98 5.18
CA ASP A 948 0.62 -12.20 4.24
C ASP A 948 0.17 -10.93 3.52
N ARG A 949 0.57 -9.73 3.99
CA ARG A 949 0.15 -8.42 3.47
C ARG A 949 1.30 -7.41 3.48
N GLU A 950 1.33 -6.57 2.46
CA GLU A 950 2.37 -5.56 2.20
C GLU A 950 2.23 -4.28 3.07
N ASP A 951 1.29 -4.27 4.02
CA ASP A 951 0.76 -3.08 4.71
C ASP A 951 1.31 -2.82 6.13
N PHE A 952 2.25 -3.66 6.61
CA PHE A 952 2.77 -3.62 7.98
C PHE A 952 1.70 -3.82 9.07
N SER A 953 0.61 -4.53 8.75
CA SER A 953 -0.39 -4.94 9.75
C SER A 953 0.12 -6.02 10.69
N LEU A 954 -0.56 -6.16 11.84
CA LEU A 954 -0.20 -7.11 12.89
C LEU A 954 -0.25 -8.57 12.42
N ALA A 955 0.67 -9.40 12.93
CA ALA A 955 0.63 -10.84 12.78
C ALA A 955 -0.29 -11.49 13.84
N TRP A 956 -1.17 -12.39 13.39
CA TRP A 956 -2.15 -13.10 14.21
C TRP A 956 -2.05 -14.62 13.99
N PRO A 957 -1.28 -15.38 14.80
CA PRO A 957 -0.42 -14.92 15.91
C PRO A 957 0.91 -14.30 15.42
N PRO A 958 1.66 -13.64 16.32
CA PRO A 958 3.04 -13.23 16.09
C PRO A 958 3.94 -14.39 15.67
N ARG A 959 4.93 -14.09 14.82
CA ARG A 959 5.88 -15.07 14.27
C ARG A 959 6.92 -15.49 15.31
N THR A 960 7.16 -14.67 16.33
CA THR A 960 7.92 -15.03 17.55
C THR A 960 6.96 -15.46 18.66
N LYS A 961 7.29 -16.58 19.33
CA LYS A 961 6.62 -16.96 20.58
C LYS A 961 7.23 -16.19 21.76
N ARG A 962 6.43 -15.42 22.50
CA ARG A 962 6.74 -15.06 23.90
C ARG A 962 6.78 -16.38 24.69
N GLN A 963 7.98 -16.87 25.02
CA GLN A 963 8.22 -18.29 25.33
C GLN A 963 7.29 -18.92 26.38
N ASN A 964 7.05 -20.23 26.19
CA ASN A 964 6.36 -21.19 27.08
C ASN A 964 4.82 -21.28 27.04
N LEU A 965 4.28 -21.36 25.83
CA LEU A 965 3.22 -22.33 25.52
C LEU A 965 3.76 -23.40 24.56
N ASN A 966 3.79 -24.65 25.05
CA ASN A 966 4.14 -25.88 24.30
C ASN A 966 3.34 -25.97 23.00
#